data_AF-A0A0D2CR64-F1
#
_entry.id   AF-A0A0D2CR64-F1
#
_cell.length_a   1.000
_cell.length_b   1.000
_cell.length_c   1.000
_cell.angle_alpha   90.00
_cell.angle_beta   90.00
_cell.angle_gamma   90.00
#
_symmetry.space_group_name_H-M   'P 1'
#
loop_
_entity.id
_entity.type
_entity.pdbx_description
1 polymer ?
#
loop_
_entity_poly.entity_id
_entity_poly.type
_entity_poly.pdbx_seq_one_letter_code
_entity_poly.pdbx_strand_id
1 'polypeptide(L)'
;MASNFVPLPSDFVDLSNAYSVEANSKLINVIGVCVDFLSPTRCQNGRQDYKIKFTLHDPAWPAGIGLPFSFFNKQLKQLPDIRDQGDVVILRNVKINVFRGQTTGWSNASSTWVVLPAAELDNIQSAQDLKDKGRWMGQEYGDPNNYLQGAKVALANEAELKYAKWIADQEDPSLWSKQQPRTQLEIANTMEENGGTAPARKEKFRTLDRLDLPVRRDCIFVDLLGEVRKIFSPNDLTTELYMTDYTTNDRLHDYQHAGDQAGRDGDPFGYIQDKTSNKWPGPWGKMTILVTCWGRQASVAAQIAHLGSFVYLRNVQIKMDRNGSRLEGNCRDDRDYPDKELIEVVKSGDEKRTELLRRKRAYEQKVEGAGISFYRDPNQATKKRQKDEPTEQQNDEPKSKRTKARNRKNKKAKLEALQQEKKHAAVTIARQEHSLLKSNNHIRCNQYEGVSCKPVIDILDPDILNRMTAKGNPYRLPFQNCTYKSKVRVVDFFPDNIADFAAPLRAGQYDELSDNEDFEEDWDIDPTQERNPQDLKWEWRFLLLVEDARTPAGADGRPTQMELLVADTDGDFLLNMDACDLRDKANQDELAKLKEKLFHLWGDLQERKEESSTTTEELRVKPSARPFECLIKEYGTSVLRPNRQAKDSVVYDRRFRLFGTALAV
;
A
#
# COMPACT_ATOMS: atom_id res chain seq x y z
N MET A 1 42.11 -52.23 22.92
CA MET A 1 43.47 -51.66 23.04
C MET A 1 43.33 -50.34 23.76
N ALA A 2 44.14 -50.09 24.81
CA ALA A 2 43.99 -48.89 25.64
C ALA A 2 44.12 -47.63 24.78
N SER A 3 43.03 -46.90 24.59
CA SER A 3 43.06 -45.58 23.97
C SER A 3 43.88 -44.68 24.88
N ASN A 4 45.04 -44.24 24.41
CA ASN A 4 45.85 -43.25 25.11
C ASN A 4 45.09 -41.92 25.10
N PHE A 5 44.22 -41.72 26.09
CA PHE A 5 43.49 -40.48 26.30
C PHE A 5 44.49 -39.31 26.36
N VAL A 6 44.30 -38.32 25.49
CA VAL A 6 45.09 -37.09 25.50
C VAL A 6 44.27 -36.01 26.23
N PRO A 7 44.80 -35.42 27.32
CA PRO A 7 44.09 -34.37 28.03
C PRO A 7 43.95 -33.12 27.15
N LEU A 8 42.85 -32.40 27.35
CA LEU A 8 42.60 -31.11 26.73
C LEU A 8 43.72 -30.11 27.07
N PRO A 9 44.22 -29.29 26.12
CA PRO A 9 45.24 -28.28 26.41
C PRO A 9 44.78 -27.25 27.45
N SER A 10 45.73 -26.64 28.17
CA SER A 10 45.43 -25.55 29.12
C SER A 10 44.66 -24.42 28.44
N ASP A 11 43.65 -23.89 29.13
CA ASP A 11 42.79 -22.78 28.66
C ASP A 11 41.87 -23.10 27.48
N PHE A 12 41.76 -24.37 27.08
CA PHE A 12 40.75 -24.85 26.14
C PHE A 12 39.54 -25.44 26.88
N VAL A 13 38.40 -25.47 26.19
CA VAL A 13 37.20 -26.22 26.59
C VAL A 13 36.78 -27.14 25.46
N ASP A 14 36.25 -28.32 25.79
CA ASP A 14 35.61 -29.20 24.80
C ASP A 14 34.31 -28.58 24.28
N LEU A 15 33.80 -29.08 23.16
CA LEU A 15 32.65 -28.49 22.48
C LEU A 15 31.35 -28.63 23.30
N SER A 16 31.19 -29.68 24.09
CA SER A 16 30.01 -29.88 24.96
C SER A 16 29.94 -28.84 26.06
N ASN A 17 31.07 -28.58 26.71
CA ASN A 17 31.22 -27.50 27.68
C ASN A 17 31.10 -26.12 27.01
N ALA A 18 31.66 -25.95 25.81
CA ALA A 18 31.50 -24.71 25.02
C ALA A 18 30.02 -24.41 24.72
N TYR A 19 29.22 -25.42 24.36
CA TYR A 19 27.79 -25.26 24.09
C TYR A 19 26.99 -24.79 25.31
N SER A 20 27.47 -25.13 26.51
CA SER A 20 26.84 -24.80 27.79
C SER A 20 27.29 -23.44 28.35
N VAL A 21 28.24 -22.75 27.69
CA VAL A 21 28.65 -21.39 28.07
C VAL A 21 27.51 -20.42 27.80
N GLU A 22 27.16 -19.61 28.81
CA GLU A 22 26.14 -18.58 28.67
C GLU A 22 26.46 -17.61 27.53
N ALA A 23 25.46 -17.34 26.69
CA ALA A 23 25.63 -16.49 25.52
C ALA A 23 26.24 -15.14 25.90
N ASN A 24 27.30 -14.76 25.19
CA ASN A 24 28.02 -13.51 25.36
C ASN A 24 28.73 -13.28 26.70
N SER A 25 28.90 -14.29 27.53
CA SER A 25 29.50 -14.17 28.86
C SER A 25 31.03 -14.17 28.86
N LYS A 26 31.66 -15.09 28.11
CA LYS A 26 33.12 -15.33 28.15
C LYS A 26 33.66 -15.67 26.75
N LEU A 27 34.94 -15.32 26.53
CA LEU A 27 35.71 -15.79 25.39
C LEU A 27 36.33 -17.16 25.69
N ILE A 28 36.24 -18.08 24.73
CA ILE A 28 36.72 -19.45 24.88
C ILE A 28 37.70 -19.84 23.76
N ASN A 29 38.47 -20.89 24.02
CA ASN A 29 39.34 -21.53 23.05
C ASN A 29 38.86 -22.97 22.87
N VAL A 30 38.75 -23.42 21.61
CA VAL A 30 38.26 -24.76 21.26
C VAL A 30 39.11 -25.37 20.15
N ILE A 31 39.21 -26.70 20.14
CA ILE A 31 39.81 -27.48 19.05
C ILE A 31 38.76 -28.49 18.61
N GLY A 32 38.52 -28.60 17.31
CA GLY A 32 37.56 -29.56 16.78
C GLY A 32 37.85 -29.93 15.33
N VAL A 33 37.32 -31.07 14.92
CA VAL A 33 37.41 -31.55 13.53
C VAL A 33 36.29 -30.94 12.71
N CYS A 34 36.60 -30.35 11.57
CA CYS A 34 35.61 -29.75 10.70
C CYS A 34 34.84 -30.82 9.92
N VAL A 35 33.56 -31.01 10.25
CA VAL A 35 32.71 -32.03 9.65
C VAL A 35 31.71 -31.47 8.63
N ASP A 36 31.50 -30.16 8.61
CA ASP A 36 30.68 -29.47 7.59
C ASP A 36 31.15 -28.02 7.44
N PHE A 37 31.12 -27.47 6.23
CA PHE A 37 31.46 -26.08 5.99
C PHE A 37 30.82 -25.53 4.71
N LEU A 38 30.55 -24.23 4.73
CA LEU A 38 30.18 -23.44 3.57
C LEU A 38 31.37 -22.62 3.12
N SER A 39 31.51 -22.43 1.81
CA SER A 39 32.59 -21.60 1.30
C SER A 39 32.41 -20.15 1.78
N PRO A 40 33.51 -19.39 1.95
CA PRO A 40 33.40 -17.97 2.25
C PRO A 40 32.47 -17.24 1.27
N THR A 41 31.54 -16.44 1.80
CA THR A 41 30.61 -15.64 1.02
C THR A 41 30.64 -14.19 1.47
N ARG A 42 30.49 -13.26 0.53
CA ARG A 42 30.38 -11.84 0.87
C ARG A 42 28.96 -11.53 1.34
N CYS A 43 28.83 -10.88 2.50
CA CYS A 43 27.53 -10.46 3.01
C CYS A 43 26.98 -9.30 2.15
N GLN A 44 25.74 -9.43 1.66
CA GLN A 44 25.14 -8.40 0.79
C GLN A 44 24.60 -7.19 1.57
N ASN A 45 24.24 -7.37 2.85
CA ASN A 45 23.67 -6.32 3.69
C ASN A 45 24.61 -5.99 4.88
N GLY A 46 24.66 -4.73 5.30
CA GLY A 46 25.49 -4.27 6.42
C GLY A 46 26.89 -3.83 5.99
N ARG A 47 27.94 -4.19 6.76
CA ARG A 47 29.35 -3.77 6.52
C ARG A 47 30.02 -4.45 5.31
N GLN A 48 29.30 -5.31 4.59
CA GLN A 48 29.79 -6.10 3.45
C GLN A 48 31.00 -6.99 3.77
N ASP A 49 31.11 -7.45 5.01
CA ASP A 49 32.16 -8.37 5.45
C ASP A 49 32.01 -9.74 4.75
N TYR A 50 33.13 -10.42 4.50
CA TYR A 50 33.13 -11.83 4.16
C TYR A 50 32.77 -12.67 5.39
N LYS A 51 32.06 -13.77 5.16
CA LYS A 51 31.65 -14.72 6.18
C LYS A 51 31.97 -16.14 5.75
N ILE A 52 32.52 -16.94 6.66
CA ILE A 52 32.55 -18.40 6.54
C ILE A 52 31.73 -19.02 7.68
N LYS A 53 31.03 -20.12 7.37
CA LYS A 53 30.33 -20.95 8.35
C LYS A 53 30.85 -22.37 8.28
N PHE A 54 31.08 -22.97 9.43
CA PHE A 54 31.55 -24.35 9.53
C PHE A 54 31.11 -24.97 10.85
N THR A 55 31.10 -26.29 10.93
CA THR A 55 30.67 -27.07 12.08
C THR A 55 31.84 -27.91 12.55
N LEU A 56 32.18 -27.78 13.84
CA LEU A 56 33.23 -28.57 14.46
C LEU A 56 32.61 -29.68 15.30
N HIS A 57 33.27 -30.84 15.30
CA HIS A 57 32.96 -31.98 16.15
C HIS A 57 34.17 -32.34 17.02
N ASP A 58 33.91 -32.92 18.19
CA ASP A 58 34.93 -33.48 19.07
C ASP A 58 34.35 -34.70 19.81
N PRO A 59 35.19 -35.55 20.42
CA PRO A 59 34.73 -36.76 21.09
C PRO A 59 33.82 -36.52 22.31
N ALA A 60 33.78 -35.30 22.84
CA ALA A 60 32.94 -34.93 23.98
C ALA A 60 31.52 -34.51 23.54
N TRP A 61 31.30 -34.30 22.24
CA TRP A 61 30.03 -33.83 21.71
C TRP A 61 28.91 -34.88 21.90
N PRO A 62 27.80 -34.53 22.57
CA PRO A 62 26.85 -35.54 23.06
C PRO A 62 25.91 -36.10 21.98
N ALA A 63 25.54 -35.31 20.97
CA ALA A 63 24.64 -35.72 19.89
C ALA A 63 24.57 -34.70 18.74
N GLY A 64 24.33 -35.18 17.52
CA GLY A 64 24.18 -34.35 16.32
C GLY A 64 25.51 -34.16 15.58
N ILE A 65 25.52 -33.24 14.60
CA ILE A 65 26.66 -33.07 13.68
C ILE A 65 27.83 -32.33 14.36
N GLY A 66 27.57 -31.46 15.33
CA GLY A 66 28.61 -30.70 16.02
C GLY A 66 28.17 -29.27 16.37
N LEU A 67 29.11 -28.45 16.82
CA LEU A 67 28.89 -27.05 17.17
C LEU A 67 29.19 -26.11 15.97
N PRO A 68 28.22 -25.30 15.51
CA PRO A 68 28.44 -24.39 14.39
C PRO A 68 29.17 -23.11 14.78
N PHE A 69 30.09 -22.69 13.93
CA PHE A 69 30.86 -21.46 14.04
C PHE A 69 30.62 -20.54 12.83
N SER A 70 30.68 -19.23 13.08
CA SER A 70 30.60 -18.18 12.06
C SER A 70 31.73 -17.18 12.25
N PHE A 71 32.60 -17.07 11.25
CA PHE A 71 33.68 -16.09 11.21
C PHE A 71 33.33 -14.97 10.22
N PHE A 72 33.64 -13.73 10.61
CA PHE A 72 33.36 -12.52 9.83
C PHE A 72 34.60 -11.65 9.74
N ASN A 73 34.96 -11.20 8.53
CA ASN A 73 36.06 -10.27 8.33
C ASN A 73 35.92 -9.49 7.01
N LYS A 74 36.46 -8.27 6.96
CA LYS A 74 36.50 -7.43 5.74
C LYS A 74 37.35 -8.04 4.62
N GLN A 75 38.39 -8.79 4.98
CA GLN A 75 39.30 -9.42 4.03
C GLN A 75 39.06 -10.93 4.02
N LEU A 76 38.81 -11.48 2.84
CA LEU A 76 38.60 -12.92 2.62
C LEU A 76 39.74 -13.76 3.22
N LYS A 77 41.00 -13.32 3.05
CA LYS A 77 42.21 -14.00 3.54
C LYS A 77 42.33 -14.09 5.07
N GLN A 78 41.51 -13.34 5.81
CA GLN A 78 41.51 -13.34 7.28
C GLN A 78 40.47 -14.32 7.85
N LEU A 79 39.67 -14.98 7.01
CA LEU A 79 38.76 -16.05 7.41
C LEU A 79 39.48 -17.40 7.47
N PRO A 80 39.06 -18.34 8.34
CA PRO A 80 39.56 -19.71 8.36
C PRO A 80 39.62 -20.35 6.96
N ASP A 81 40.81 -20.75 6.53
CA ASP A 81 41.04 -21.44 5.25
C ASP A 81 40.81 -22.96 5.42
N ILE A 82 39.53 -23.31 5.57
CA ILE A 82 39.04 -24.69 5.63
C ILE A 82 38.74 -25.14 4.21
N ARG A 83 39.29 -26.29 3.81
CA ARG A 83 39.16 -26.79 2.42
C ARG A 83 38.51 -28.15 2.32
N ASP A 84 38.65 -28.96 3.36
CA ASP A 84 38.22 -30.35 3.35
C ASP A 84 37.53 -30.72 4.66
N GLN A 85 36.57 -31.65 4.59
CA GLN A 85 36.07 -32.31 5.79
C GLN A 85 37.22 -33.13 6.42
N GLY A 86 37.34 -33.07 7.75
CA GLY A 86 38.45 -33.65 8.50
C GLY A 86 39.57 -32.67 8.84
N ASP A 87 39.57 -31.45 8.27
CA ASP A 87 40.50 -30.40 8.69
C ASP A 87 40.33 -30.12 10.19
N VAL A 88 41.41 -30.12 10.96
CA VAL A 88 41.34 -29.81 12.41
C VAL A 88 41.51 -28.31 12.61
N VAL A 89 40.54 -27.69 13.28
CA VAL A 89 40.48 -26.24 13.46
C VAL A 89 40.70 -25.89 14.93
N ILE A 90 41.73 -25.08 15.18
CA ILE A 90 42.02 -24.50 16.49
C ILE A 90 41.51 -23.07 16.49
N LEU A 91 40.55 -22.77 17.36
CA LEU A 91 39.96 -21.44 17.50
C LEU A 91 40.31 -20.86 18.86
N ARG A 92 40.72 -19.59 18.89
CA ARG A 92 41.00 -18.87 20.12
C ARG A 92 40.18 -17.60 20.22
N ASN A 93 39.85 -17.22 21.46
CA ASN A 93 39.05 -16.05 21.80
C ASN A 93 37.75 -15.97 21.00
N VAL A 94 37.04 -17.09 20.83
CA VAL A 94 35.71 -17.10 20.18
C VAL A 94 34.63 -16.90 21.21
N LYS A 95 33.51 -16.32 20.78
CA LYS A 95 32.38 -15.99 21.66
C LYS A 95 31.22 -16.94 21.38
N ILE A 96 30.70 -17.59 22.40
CA ILE A 96 29.44 -18.34 22.26
C ILE A 96 28.28 -17.36 22.28
N ASN A 97 27.37 -17.52 21.33
CA ASN A 97 26.20 -16.69 21.19
C ASN A 97 24.99 -17.55 20.82
N VAL A 98 23.79 -17.05 21.09
CA VAL A 98 22.54 -17.66 20.63
C VAL A 98 21.99 -16.79 19.52
N PHE A 99 21.92 -17.34 18.32
CA PHE A 99 21.40 -16.65 17.15
C PHE A 99 20.24 -17.44 16.58
N ARG A 100 19.05 -16.81 16.54
CA ARG A 100 17.81 -17.44 16.05
C ARG A 100 17.51 -18.79 16.75
N GLY A 101 17.70 -18.83 18.06
CA GLY A 101 17.45 -20.02 18.89
C GLY A 101 18.53 -21.11 18.83
N GLN A 102 19.58 -20.96 18.01
CA GLN A 102 20.69 -21.91 17.91
C GLN A 102 21.96 -21.35 18.58
N THR A 103 22.58 -22.15 19.45
CA THR A 103 23.90 -21.85 20.01
C THR A 103 24.97 -21.99 18.92
N THR A 104 25.78 -20.94 18.75
CA THR A 104 26.83 -20.87 17.74
C THR A 104 28.02 -20.04 18.23
N GLY A 105 29.23 -20.43 17.84
CA GLY A 105 30.43 -19.66 18.12
C GLY A 105 30.68 -18.57 17.07
N TRP A 106 30.91 -17.34 17.51
CA TRP A 106 31.18 -16.18 16.64
C TRP A 106 32.59 -15.67 16.83
N SER A 107 33.22 -15.25 15.72
CA SER A 107 34.45 -14.48 15.76
C SER A 107 34.21 -13.07 16.29
N ASN A 108 35.25 -12.48 16.88
CA ASN A 108 35.33 -11.07 17.24
C ASN A 108 36.72 -10.52 16.86
N ALA A 109 36.99 -9.26 17.21
CA ALA A 109 38.24 -8.59 16.85
C ALA A 109 39.52 -9.25 17.41
N SER A 110 39.41 -10.04 18.48
CA SER A 110 40.53 -10.77 19.11
C SER A 110 40.59 -12.25 18.73
N SER A 111 39.64 -12.75 17.93
CA SER A 111 39.60 -14.16 17.55
C SER A 111 40.72 -14.51 16.60
N THR A 112 41.38 -15.64 16.83
CA THR A 112 42.41 -16.18 15.92
C THR A 112 42.10 -17.64 15.59
N TRP A 113 42.63 -18.11 14.47
CA TRP A 113 42.41 -19.47 13.98
C TRP A 113 43.68 -20.07 13.39
N VAL A 114 43.80 -21.40 13.54
CA VAL A 114 44.78 -22.26 12.86
C VAL A 114 44.01 -23.46 12.30
N VAL A 115 44.27 -23.84 11.06
CA VAL A 115 43.71 -25.00 10.39
C VAL A 115 44.86 -25.96 10.09
N LEU A 116 44.74 -27.20 10.59
CA LEU A 116 45.62 -28.31 10.28
C LEU A 116 44.97 -29.13 9.17
N PRO A 117 45.53 -29.17 7.96
CA PRO A 117 44.91 -29.88 6.86
C PRO A 117 44.84 -31.38 7.16
N ALA A 118 43.68 -32.01 6.91
CA ALA A 118 43.48 -33.43 7.20
C ALA A 118 44.56 -34.32 6.54
N ALA A 119 44.88 -34.04 5.28
CA ALA A 119 45.86 -34.80 4.49
C ALA A 119 47.32 -34.66 4.98
N GLU A 120 47.64 -33.60 5.72
CA GLU A 120 49.01 -33.32 6.21
C GLU A 120 49.14 -33.50 7.72
N LEU A 121 48.06 -33.86 8.42
CA LEU A 121 48.00 -33.88 9.88
C LEU A 121 49.08 -34.78 10.50
N ASP A 122 49.29 -35.97 9.93
CA ASP A 122 50.32 -36.92 10.36
C ASP A 122 51.74 -36.38 10.20
N ASN A 123 51.93 -35.47 9.23
CA ASN A 123 53.22 -34.88 8.94
C ASN A 123 53.53 -33.63 9.79
N ILE A 124 52.56 -33.10 10.54
CA ILE A 124 52.74 -31.91 11.38
C ILE A 124 53.12 -32.35 12.79
N GLN A 125 54.41 -32.56 13.06
CA GLN A 125 54.89 -33.05 14.37
C GLN A 125 55.46 -31.93 15.26
N SER A 126 55.84 -30.81 14.66
CA SER A 126 56.45 -29.67 15.35
C SER A 126 55.82 -28.33 14.91
N ALA A 127 56.12 -27.27 15.67
CA ALA A 127 55.74 -25.92 15.30
C ALA A 127 56.41 -25.45 13.98
N GLN A 128 57.49 -26.10 13.52
CA GLN A 128 58.10 -25.80 12.23
C GLN A 128 57.34 -26.47 11.09
N ASP A 129 56.95 -27.74 11.23
CA ASP A 129 56.11 -28.42 10.23
C ASP A 129 54.77 -27.72 10.06
N LEU A 130 54.22 -27.16 11.14
CA LEU A 130 53.02 -26.35 11.11
C LEU A 130 53.17 -25.10 10.22
N LYS A 131 54.36 -24.47 10.20
CA LYS A 131 54.58 -23.30 9.33
C LYS A 131 54.62 -23.69 7.85
N ASP A 132 55.13 -24.89 7.57
CA ASP A 132 55.32 -25.34 6.20
C ASP A 132 54.04 -25.95 5.62
N LYS A 133 53.21 -26.58 6.46
CA LYS A 133 52.05 -27.39 6.04
C LYS A 133 50.70 -26.95 6.60
N GLY A 134 50.71 -26.17 7.67
CA GLY A 134 49.50 -25.63 8.29
C GLY A 134 49.00 -24.36 7.58
N ARG A 135 47.77 -23.97 7.93
CA ARG A 135 47.15 -22.72 7.49
C ARG A 135 46.77 -21.90 8.71
N TRP A 136 47.12 -20.62 8.77
CA TRP A 136 46.75 -19.78 9.93
C TRP A 136 46.46 -18.34 9.54
N MET A 137 45.76 -17.65 10.43
CA MET A 137 45.40 -16.24 10.24
C MET A 137 46.67 -15.38 10.03
N GLY A 138 46.69 -14.57 8.97
CA GLY A 138 47.80 -13.66 8.69
C GLY A 138 49.03 -14.30 8.03
N GLN A 139 48.94 -15.54 7.54
CA GLN A 139 49.99 -16.15 6.71
C GLN A 139 50.07 -15.43 5.35
N GLU A 140 51.06 -14.56 5.16
CA GLU A 140 51.36 -13.95 3.86
C GLU A 140 52.05 -14.96 2.94
N TYR A 141 51.43 -15.27 1.79
CA TYR A 141 52.17 -15.75 0.63
C TYR A 141 52.89 -14.55 0.00
N GLY A 142 54.06 -14.18 0.54
CA GLY A 142 55.12 -13.50 -0.23
C GLY A 142 55.16 -11.97 -0.30
N ASP A 143 55.03 -11.21 0.80
CA ASP A 143 55.48 -9.81 0.82
C ASP A 143 56.15 -9.44 2.16
N PRO A 144 57.48 -9.23 2.25
CA PRO A 144 58.18 -9.01 3.52
C PRO A 144 57.89 -7.68 4.23
N ASN A 145 57.11 -6.77 3.63
CA ASN A 145 57.08 -5.36 4.04
C ASN A 145 55.76 -4.83 4.61
N ASN A 146 54.73 -5.65 4.80
CA ASN A 146 53.45 -5.16 5.35
C ASN A 146 53.24 -5.57 6.82
N TYR A 147 54.04 -4.96 7.70
CA TYR A 147 53.78 -4.97 9.15
C TYR A 147 52.53 -4.13 9.48
N LEU A 148 51.35 -4.66 9.19
CA LEU A 148 50.13 -4.19 9.84
C LEU A 148 50.07 -4.76 11.26
N GLN A 149 50.22 -3.82 12.18
CA GLN A 149 50.24 -3.95 13.63
C GLN A 149 48.98 -4.66 14.16
N GLY A 150 49.03 -5.98 14.23
CA GLY A 150 48.02 -6.85 14.83
C GLY A 150 48.70 -7.93 15.68
N ALA A 151 48.03 -8.42 16.72
CA ALA A 151 48.57 -9.42 17.64
C ALA A 151 49.13 -10.62 16.85
N LYS A 152 50.41 -10.94 17.06
CA LYS A 152 51.08 -12.09 16.45
C LYS A 152 50.28 -13.35 16.77
N VAL A 153 49.72 -14.00 15.75
CA VAL A 153 48.92 -15.22 15.93
C VAL A 153 49.80 -16.27 16.57
N ALA A 154 49.39 -16.76 17.74
CA ALA A 154 50.09 -17.84 18.41
C ALA A 154 49.90 -19.14 17.61
N LEU A 155 51.00 -19.66 17.07
CA LEU A 155 51.02 -20.97 16.41
C LEU A 155 50.71 -22.08 17.42
N ALA A 156 50.23 -23.22 16.92
CA ALA A 156 49.86 -24.32 17.78
C ALA A 156 51.07 -24.88 18.53
N ASN A 157 50.95 -25.06 19.84
CA ASN A 157 51.98 -25.68 20.67
C ASN A 157 51.90 -27.22 20.63
N GLU A 158 52.90 -27.91 21.19
CA GLU A 158 52.97 -29.38 21.16
C GLU A 158 51.76 -30.06 21.80
N ALA A 159 51.19 -29.50 22.87
CA ALA A 159 50.01 -30.05 23.53
C ALA A 159 48.76 -29.91 22.65
N GLU A 160 48.57 -28.75 22.00
CA GLU A 160 47.48 -28.52 21.05
C GLU A 160 47.60 -29.43 19.83
N LEU A 161 48.81 -29.61 19.27
CA LEU A 161 49.05 -30.52 18.15
C LEU A 161 48.77 -31.99 18.52
N LYS A 162 49.19 -32.42 19.72
CA LYS A 162 48.94 -33.78 20.20
C LYS A 162 47.44 -34.03 20.40
N TYR A 163 46.72 -33.06 20.96
CA TYR A 163 45.27 -33.16 21.14
C TYR A 163 44.53 -33.14 19.80
N ALA A 164 44.93 -32.26 18.88
CA ALA A 164 44.37 -32.16 17.53
C ALA A 164 44.46 -33.49 16.74
N LYS A 165 45.59 -34.18 16.82
CA LYS A 165 45.74 -35.52 16.23
C LYS A 165 44.83 -36.54 16.89
N TRP A 166 44.83 -36.55 18.21
CA TRP A 166 44.03 -37.49 18.98
C TRP A 166 42.53 -37.37 18.66
N ILE A 167 41.97 -36.16 18.56
CA ILE A 167 40.55 -35.99 18.18
C ILE A 167 40.28 -36.40 16.73
N ALA A 168 41.21 -36.14 15.80
CA ALA A 168 41.05 -36.57 14.41
C ALA A 168 41.03 -38.10 14.28
N ASP A 169 41.87 -38.80 15.05
CA ASP A 169 41.89 -40.27 15.12
C ASP A 169 40.61 -40.88 15.72
N GLN A 170 39.81 -40.09 16.45
CA GLN A 170 38.53 -40.56 17.00
C GLN A 170 37.36 -40.40 16.02
N GLU A 171 37.52 -39.62 14.95
CA GLU A 171 36.43 -39.36 14.03
C GLU A 171 36.21 -40.51 13.05
N ASP A 172 34.94 -40.71 12.67
CA ASP A 172 34.55 -41.62 11.60
C ASP A 172 33.97 -40.80 10.43
N PRO A 173 34.73 -40.62 9.33
CA PRO A 173 34.28 -39.88 8.16
C PRO A 173 32.98 -40.40 7.54
N SER A 174 32.61 -41.66 7.78
CA SER A 174 31.37 -42.25 7.25
C SER A 174 30.11 -41.72 7.94
N LEU A 175 30.25 -41.12 9.12
CA LEU A 175 29.15 -40.52 9.89
C LEU A 175 28.89 -39.06 9.54
N TRP A 176 29.78 -38.42 8.77
CA TRP A 176 29.65 -37.01 8.42
C TRP A 176 28.56 -36.78 7.37
N SER A 177 27.88 -35.64 7.47
CA SER A 177 26.96 -35.21 6.43
C SER A 177 27.70 -34.97 5.12
N LYS A 178 27.13 -35.39 3.99
CA LYS A 178 27.67 -35.04 2.67
C LYS A 178 27.78 -33.53 2.54
N GLN A 179 28.93 -33.04 2.11
CA GLN A 179 29.15 -31.62 1.86
C GLN A 179 28.04 -31.06 0.96
N GLN A 180 27.45 -29.95 1.39
CA GLN A 180 26.36 -29.33 0.65
C GLN A 180 26.85 -28.87 -0.73
N PRO A 181 26.05 -29.05 -1.80
CA PRO A 181 26.38 -28.48 -3.10
C PRO A 181 26.46 -26.96 -2.99
N ARG A 182 27.31 -26.35 -3.83
CA ARG A 182 27.50 -24.89 -3.83
C ARG A 182 26.16 -24.16 -3.92
N THR A 183 25.93 -23.22 -3.02
CA THR A 183 24.73 -22.40 -3.01
C THR A 183 24.71 -21.49 -4.24
N GLN A 184 23.53 -21.03 -4.68
CA GLN A 184 23.45 -20.03 -5.75
C GLN A 184 24.23 -18.74 -5.43
N LEU A 185 24.34 -18.40 -4.14
CA LEU A 185 25.12 -17.24 -3.69
C LEU A 185 26.62 -17.49 -3.83
N GLU A 186 27.10 -18.69 -3.49
CA GLU A 186 28.50 -19.08 -3.72
C GLU A 186 28.84 -19.10 -5.21
N ILE A 187 27.95 -19.65 -6.04
CA ILE A 187 28.12 -19.67 -7.50
C ILE A 187 28.16 -18.23 -8.04
N ALA A 188 27.24 -17.36 -7.59
CA ALA A 188 27.22 -15.95 -7.96
C ALA A 188 28.50 -15.22 -7.55
N ASN A 189 28.94 -15.35 -6.29
CA ASN A 189 30.17 -14.73 -5.81
C ASN A 189 31.40 -15.24 -6.59
N THR A 190 31.49 -16.54 -6.85
CA THR A 190 32.60 -17.11 -7.65
C THR A 190 32.56 -16.58 -9.08
N MET A 191 31.38 -16.42 -9.69
CA MET A 191 31.26 -15.86 -11.03
C MET A 191 31.68 -14.39 -11.04
N GLU A 192 31.22 -13.58 -10.08
CA GLU A 192 31.59 -12.18 -9.94
C GLU A 192 33.10 -11.99 -9.69
N GLU A 193 33.71 -12.80 -8.81
CA GLU A 193 35.15 -12.79 -8.54
C GLU A 193 35.98 -13.12 -9.79
N ASN A 194 35.46 -13.96 -10.69
CA ASN A 194 36.11 -14.32 -11.95
C ASN A 194 35.66 -13.44 -13.14
N GLY A 195 34.99 -12.30 -12.89
CA GLY A 195 34.58 -11.33 -13.92
C GLY A 195 33.36 -11.74 -14.76
N GLY A 196 32.61 -12.77 -14.34
CA GLY A 196 31.38 -13.22 -14.96
C GLY A 196 30.12 -12.57 -14.36
N THR A 197 29.01 -12.62 -15.10
CA THR A 197 27.70 -12.15 -14.62
C THR A 197 26.98 -13.28 -13.90
N ALA A 198 26.57 -13.03 -12.66
CA ALA A 198 25.79 -14.00 -11.88
C ALA A 198 24.43 -14.29 -12.57
N PRO A 199 23.97 -15.55 -12.60
CA PRO A 199 22.66 -15.89 -13.13
C PRO A 199 21.55 -15.22 -12.31
N ALA A 200 20.55 -14.67 -13.00
CA ALA A 200 19.41 -14.02 -12.36
C ALA A 200 18.76 -14.97 -11.34
N ARG A 201 18.63 -14.50 -10.09
CA ARG A 201 18.03 -15.28 -9.01
C ARG A 201 16.57 -15.58 -9.39
N LYS A 202 16.15 -16.85 -9.26
CA LYS A 202 14.75 -17.20 -9.52
C LYS A 202 13.85 -16.44 -8.55
N GLU A 203 13.05 -15.53 -9.08
CA GLU A 203 12.01 -14.86 -8.30
C GLU A 203 10.99 -15.89 -7.82
N LYS A 204 10.78 -15.92 -6.49
CA LYS A 204 9.77 -16.77 -5.86
C LYS A 204 8.34 -16.27 -6.08
N PHE A 205 8.19 -14.98 -6.37
CA PHE A 205 6.89 -14.36 -6.59
C PHE A 205 6.21 -14.94 -7.84
N ARG A 206 4.92 -15.29 -7.69
CA ARG A 206 4.06 -15.81 -8.75
C ARG A 206 2.65 -15.24 -8.62
N THR A 207 2.04 -14.96 -9.76
CA THR A 207 0.60 -14.73 -9.91
C THR A 207 -0.14 -16.06 -10.00
N LEU A 208 -1.45 -16.06 -9.74
CA LEU A 208 -2.24 -17.29 -9.65
C LEU A 208 -2.31 -18.05 -10.99
N ASP A 209 -2.39 -17.36 -12.13
CA ASP A 209 -2.32 -17.94 -13.48
C ASP A 209 -1.04 -18.73 -13.75
N ARG A 210 0.05 -18.42 -13.06
CA ARG A 210 1.36 -19.06 -13.21
C ARG A 210 1.62 -20.17 -12.19
N LEU A 211 0.60 -20.61 -11.47
CA LEU A 211 0.72 -21.73 -10.53
C LEU A 211 0.52 -23.05 -11.26
N ASP A 212 1.63 -23.73 -11.55
CA ASP A 212 1.67 -25.05 -12.15
C ASP A 212 2.54 -26.01 -11.31
N LEU A 213 2.03 -27.21 -11.04
CA LEU A 213 2.79 -28.26 -10.37
C LEU A 213 3.63 -29.04 -11.40
N PRO A 214 4.96 -29.09 -11.27
CA PRO A 214 5.80 -29.88 -12.15
C PRO A 214 5.48 -31.36 -12.04
N VAL A 215 5.52 -32.11 -13.15
CA VAL A 215 5.20 -33.55 -13.21
C VAL A 215 5.94 -34.41 -12.16
N ARG A 216 7.14 -33.97 -11.74
CA ARG A 216 8.00 -34.70 -10.79
C ARG A 216 7.91 -34.20 -9.35
N ARG A 217 7.06 -33.22 -9.04
CA ARG A 217 6.97 -32.61 -7.71
C ARG A 217 5.52 -32.48 -7.27
N ASP A 218 5.23 -32.99 -6.08
CA ASP A 218 3.89 -32.93 -5.49
C ASP A 218 3.53 -31.53 -4.95
N CYS A 219 4.52 -30.65 -4.81
CA CYS A 219 4.34 -29.27 -4.39
C CYS A 219 5.42 -28.32 -4.94
N ILE A 220 5.10 -27.03 -4.92
CA ILE A 220 6.05 -25.93 -5.14
C ILE A 220 5.96 -24.93 -4.00
N PHE A 221 7.02 -24.13 -3.81
CA PHE A 221 7.04 -23.05 -2.82
C PHE A 221 7.18 -21.72 -3.54
N VAL A 222 6.22 -20.82 -3.33
CA VAL A 222 6.11 -19.53 -4.02
C VAL A 222 5.78 -18.42 -3.04
N ASP A 223 6.00 -17.17 -3.45
CA ASP A 223 5.47 -16.00 -2.76
C ASP A 223 4.24 -15.49 -3.52
N LEU A 224 3.18 -15.12 -2.80
CA LEU A 224 1.90 -14.67 -3.37
C LEU A 224 1.54 -13.27 -2.85
N LEU A 225 0.84 -12.50 -3.67
CA LEU A 225 0.18 -11.25 -3.27
C LEU A 225 -1.26 -11.31 -3.73
N GLY A 226 -2.21 -11.12 -2.83
CA GLY A 226 -3.63 -11.19 -3.13
C GLY A 226 -4.49 -10.28 -2.26
N GLU A 227 -5.65 -9.87 -2.77
CA GLU A 227 -6.72 -9.28 -1.98
C GLU A 227 -7.48 -10.38 -1.24
N VAL A 228 -7.70 -10.20 0.07
CA VAL A 228 -8.44 -11.15 0.90
C VAL A 228 -9.96 -10.94 0.72
N ARG A 229 -10.64 -11.95 0.19
CA ARG A 229 -12.09 -11.90 -0.14
C ARG A 229 -12.97 -12.62 0.89
N LYS A 230 -12.44 -13.62 1.58
CA LYS A 230 -13.07 -14.32 2.72
C LYS A 230 -11.98 -14.77 3.70
N ILE A 231 -12.28 -14.71 4.99
CA ILE A 231 -11.44 -15.26 6.06
C ILE A 231 -12.28 -16.29 6.80
N PHE A 232 -11.70 -17.43 7.12
CA PHE A 232 -12.34 -18.46 7.92
C PHE A 232 -11.32 -19.04 8.90
N SER A 233 -11.64 -19.07 10.20
CA SER A 233 -10.74 -19.61 11.23
C SER A 233 -11.42 -20.82 11.88
N PRO A 234 -11.28 -22.03 11.33
CA PRO A 234 -11.99 -23.21 11.83
C PRO A 234 -11.61 -23.57 13.27
N ASN A 235 -10.40 -23.19 13.70
CA ASN A 235 -9.89 -23.40 15.05
C ASN A 235 -8.74 -22.42 15.34
N ASP A 236 -8.27 -22.38 16.58
CA ASP A 236 -7.19 -21.49 17.01
C ASP A 236 -5.82 -21.78 16.37
N LEU A 237 -5.67 -22.92 15.71
CA LEU A 237 -4.41 -23.37 15.09
C LEU A 237 -4.34 -23.08 13.59
N THR A 238 -5.45 -22.69 12.97
CA THR A 238 -5.55 -22.51 11.51
C THR A 238 -6.40 -21.31 11.12
N THR A 239 -5.92 -20.58 10.11
CA THR A 239 -6.67 -19.47 9.51
C THR A 239 -6.61 -19.60 8.00
N GLU A 240 -7.77 -19.75 7.39
CA GLU A 240 -7.98 -19.87 5.96
C GLU A 240 -8.22 -18.49 5.33
N LEU A 241 -7.39 -18.14 4.36
CA LEU A 241 -7.49 -16.92 3.58
C LEU A 241 -7.90 -17.27 2.16
N TYR A 242 -9.05 -16.77 1.72
CA TYR A 242 -9.50 -16.85 0.33
C TYR A 242 -9.01 -15.59 -0.37
N MET A 243 -8.02 -15.73 -1.25
CA MET A 243 -7.34 -14.59 -1.85
C MET A 243 -7.30 -14.66 -3.38
N THR A 244 -7.29 -13.49 -3.99
CA THR A 244 -7.30 -13.31 -5.45
C THR A 244 -6.29 -12.25 -5.86
N ASP A 245 -5.60 -12.48 -6.98
CA ASP A 245 -4.85 -11.45 -7.71
C ASP A 245 -5.52 -11.05 -9.03
N TYR A 246 -6.77 -11.49 -9.21
CA TYR A 246 -7.64 -11.31 -10.38
C TYR A 246 -7.15 -12.00 -11.66
N THR A 247 -6.17 -12.90 -11.57
CA THR A 247 -5.77 -13.79 -12.67
C THR A 247 -6.53 -15.11 -12.63
N THR A 248 -6.66 -15.80 -13.76
CA THR A 248 -7.42 -17.05 -13.87
C THR A 248 -6.50 -18.26 -13.93
N ASN A 249 -6.82 -19.33 -13.21
CA ASN A 249 -6.13 -20.61 -13.29
C ASN A 249 -7.11 -21.78 -13.31
N ASP A 250 -7.01 -22.66 -14.30
CA ASP A 250 -7.95 -23.77 -14.51
C ASP A 250 -8.04 -24.78 -13.36
N ARG A 251 -7.01 -24.84 -12.51
CA ARG A 251 -6.94 -25.71 -11.33
C ARG A 251 -7.48 -25.06 -10.06
N LEU A 252 -8.04 -23.85 -10.12
CA LEU A 252 -8.72 -23.21 -8.99
C LEU A 252 -10.23 -23.51 -9.00
N HIS A 253 -10.87 -23.28 -7.85
CA HIS A 253 -12.31 -23.44 -7.71
C HIS A 253 -13.07 -22.41 -8.55
N ASP A 254 -14.11 -22.86 -9.24
CA ASP A 254 -14.93 -22.03 -10.12
C ASP A 254 -16.12 -21.43 -9.37
N TYR A 255 -16.02 -20.15 -9.03
CA TYR A 255 -17.08 -19.44 -8.33
C TYR A 255 -18.13 -18.88 -9.29
N GLN A 256 -19.28 -19.54 -9.40
CA GLN A 256 -20.35 -19.21 -10.35
C GLN A 256 -21.24 -18.03 -9.90
N HIS A 257 -21.67 -17.21 -10.86
CA HIS A 257 -22.63 -16.11 -10.65
C HIS A 257 -24.04 -16.54 -11.08
N ALA A 258 -24.77 -17.20 -10.17
CA ALA A 258 -26.23 -17.31 -10.10
C ALA A 258 -26.61 -18.50 -9.20
N GLY A 259 -27.52 -18.26 -8.25
CA GLY A 259 -28.61 -19.16 -7.85
C GLY A 259 -28.39 -20.60 -7.38
N ASP A 260 -27.22 -21.23 -7.58
CA ASP A 260 -27.10 -22.66 -7.36
C ASP A 260 -26.46 -23.04 -6.03
N GLN A 261 -27.21 -23.90 -5.35
CA GLN A 261 -26.84 -24.64 -4.16
C GLN A 261 -25.61 -25.51 -4.45
N ALA A 262 -24.43 -25.18 -3.92
CA ALA A 262 -23.37 -26.16 -3.76
C ALA A 262 -22.31 -25.70 -2.76
N GLY A 263 -22.11 -26.51 -1.71
CA GLY A 263 -20.92 -26.47 -0.86
C GLY A 263 -21.05 -25.67 0.42
N ARG A 264 -21.28 -26.35 1.55
CA ARG A 264 -20.98 -25.80 2.88
C ARG A 264 -19.46 -25.65 3.02
N ASP A 265 -18.91 -24.52 2.62
CA ASP A 265 -17.50 -24.18 2.87
C ASP A 265 -17.34 -23.72 4.32
N GLY A 266 -16.86 -24.65 5.17
CA GLY A 266 -16.39 -24.33 6.52
C GLY A 266 -16.66 -25.40 7.59
N ASP A 267 -17.56 -26.36 7.37
CA ASP A 267 -17.84 -27.40 8.37
C ASP A 267 -18.45 -28.65 7.71
N PRO A 268 -17.67 -29.72 7.49
CA PRO A 268 -18.16 -30.97 6.93
C PRO A 268 -19.22 -31.67 7.81
N PHE A 269 -19.30 -31.32 9.10
CA PHE A 269 -20.11 -32.03 10.10
C PHE A 269 -21.25 -31.18 10.71
N GLY A 270 -21.33 -29.89 10.40
CA GLY A 270 -22.48 -29.03 10.70
C GLY A 270 -22.71 -28.72 12.19
N TYR A 271 -21.66 -28.73 13.00
CA TYR A 271 -21.70 -28.40 14.42
C TYR A 271 -21.57 -26.90 14.72
N ILE A 272 -21.08 -26.09 13.77
CA ILE A 272 -20.85 -24.65 13.97
C ILE A 272 -21.83 -23.83 13.12
N GLN A 273 -22.81 -23.20 13.77
CA GLN A 273 -23.68 -22.20 13.14
C GLN A 273 -22.92 -20.88 12.97
N ASP A 274 -22.08 -20.79 11.93
CA ASP A 274 -21.41 -19.53 11.63
C ASP A 274 -22.39 -18.56 10.95
N LYS A 275 -22.58 -17.38 11.55
CA LYS A 275 -23.57 -16.37 11.14
C LYS A 275 -23.07 -15.47 9.99
N THR A 276 -21.91 -15.77 9.41
CA THR A 276 -21.23 -14.98 8.37
C THR A 276 -21.56 -15.50 6.96
N SER A 277 -22.46 -14.78 6.26
CA SER A 277 -22.73 -14.81 4.82
C SER A 277 -22.36 -16.06 3.99
N ASN A 278 -23.35 -16.89 3.65
CA ASN A 278 -23.24 -17.96 2.63
C ASN A 278 -23.03 -17.43 1.19
N LYS A 279 -22.91 -16.11 0.96
CA LYS A 279 -22.81 -15.55 -0.39
C LYS A 279 -21.38 -15.07 -0.66
N TRP A 280 -20.71 -15.73 -1.60
CA TRP A 280 -19.40 -15.34 -2.11
C TRP A 280 -19.45 -13.91 -2.67
N PRO A 281 -18.52 -13.00 -2.33
CA PRO A 281 -18.54 -11.61 -2.82
C PRO A 281 -17.91 -11.43 -4.21
N GLY A 282 -17.45 -12.51 -4.85
CA GLY A 282 -16.60 -12.46 -6.04
C GLY A 282 -15.10 -12.30 -5.68
N PRO A 283 -14.19 -12.37 -6.66
CA PRO A 283 -14.44 -12.47 -8.10
C PRO A 283 -15.01 -13.83 -8.51
N TRP A 284 -15.73 -13.86 -9.62
CA TRP A 284 -16.35 -15.05 -10.19
C TRP A 284 -15.36 -15.78 -11.10
N GLY A 285 -15.59 -17.06 -11.31
CA GLY A 285 -14.67 -17.90 -12.07
C GLY A 285 -13.56 -18.51 -11.21
N LYS A 286 -12.54 -19.02 -11.88
CA LYS A 286 -11.38 -19.69 -11.28
C LYS A 286 -10.24 -18.73 -10.96
N MET A 287 -10.52 -17.75 -10.09
CA MET A 287 -9.60 -16.65 -9.78
C MET A 287 -9.17 -16.57 -8.31
N THR A 288 -9.69 -17.45 -7.46
CA THR A 288 -9.44 -17.41 -6.01
C THR A 288 -8.77 -18.69 -5.54
N ILE A 289 -7.69 -18.52 -4.78
CA ILE A 289 -6.98 -19.62 -4.11
C ILE A 289 -7.30 -19.59 -2.61
N LEU A 290 -7.49 -20.77 -2.04
CA LEU A 290 -7.52 -20.99 -0.59
C LEU A 290 -6.10 -21.15 -0.08
N VAL A 291 -5.68 -20.32 0.87
CA VAL A 291 -4.42 -20.47 1.59
C VAL A 291 -4.67 -20.70 3.07
N THR A 292 -4.36 -21.89 3.56
CA THR A 292 -4.44 -22.23 4.98
C THR A 292 -3.15 -21.84 5.68
N CYS A 293 -3.22 -20.90 6.61
CA CYS A 293 -2.15 -20.53 7.53
C CYS A 293 -2.21 -21.44 8.76
N TRP A 294 -1.04 -21.89 9.23
CA TRP A 294 -0.92 -22.86 10.33
C TRP A 294 -0.09 -22.28 11.46
N GLY A 295 -0.36 -22.72 12.69
CA GLY A 295 0.50 -22.45 13.85
C GLY A 295 0.64 -20.95 14.11
N ARG A 296 1.87 -20.45 14.22
CA ARG A 296 2.10 -19.02 14.46
C ARG A 296 1.60 -18.16 13.29
N GLN A 297 1.75 -18.62 12.05
CA GLN A 297 1.24 -17.89 10.89
C GLN A 297 -0.29 -17.73 10.93
N ALA A 298 -1.02 -18.68 11.52
CA ALA A 298 -2.47 -18.54 11.71
C ALA A 298 -2.79 -17.37 12.65
N SER A 299 -2.11 -17.28 13.79
CA SER A 299 -2.27 -16.17 14.73
C SER A 299 -1.92 -14.82 14.11
N VAL A 300 -0.84 -14.76 13.32
CA VAL A 300 -0.45 -13.54 12.59
C VAL A 300 -1.54 -13.16 11.58
N ALA A 301 -2.00 -14.11 10.75
CA ALA A 301 -3.06 -13.88 9.78
C ALA A 301 -4.35 -13.35 10.44
N ALA A 302 -4.78 -13.96 11.55
CA ALA A 302 -5.98 -13.55 12.27
C ALA A 302 -5.88 -12.11 12.84
N GLN A 303 -4.67 -11.65 13.17
CA GLN A 303 -4.44 -10.31 13.71
C GLN A 303 -4.36 -9.23 12.62
N ILE A 304 -3.65 -9.50 11.52
CA ILE A 304 -3.31 -8.46 10.53
C ILE A 304 -4.13 -8.54 9.25
N ALA A 305 -4.65 -9.72 8.88
CA ALA A 305 -5.44 -9.86 7.66
C ALA A 305 -6.90 -9.48 7.93
N HIS A 306 -7.42 -8.58 7.10
CA HIS A 306 -8.81 -8.16 7.13
C HIS A 306 -9.45 -8.33 5.74
N LEU A 307 -10.78 -8.42 5.68
CA LEU A 307 -11.49 -8.45 4.40
C LEU A 307 -11.17 -7.19 3.58
N GLY A 308 -10.78 -7.37 2.32
CA GLY A 308 -10.35 -6.30 1.41
C GLY A 308 -8.89 -5.88 1.55
N SER A 309 -8.15 -6.40 2.55
CA SER A 309 -6.71 -6.11 2.68
C SER A 309 -5.88 -6.85 1.63
N PHE A 310 -4.77 -6.24 1.18
CA PHE A 310 -3.80 -6.86 0.29
C PHE A 310 -2.69 -7.51 1.12
N VAL A 311 -2.57 -8.82 1.03
CA VAL A 311 -1.65 -9.60 1.87
C VAL A 311 -0.58 -10.25 1.00
N TYR A 312 0.68 -10.04 1.37
CA TYR A 312 1.84 -10.72 0.80
C TYR A 312 2.18 -11.93 1.67
N LEU A 313 2.18 -13.11 1.07
CA LEU A 313 2.54 -14.37 1.71
C LEU A 313 3.86 -14.89 1.15
N ARG A 314 4.81 -15.19 2.03
CA ARG A 314 6.13 -15.72 1.68
C ARG A 314 6.16 -17.23 1.84
N ASN A 315 6.82 -17.90 0.90
CA ASN A 315 7.13 -19.33 0.97
C ASN A 315 5.88 -20.22 1.16
N VAL A 316 4.78 -19.88 0.51
CA VAL A 316 3.54 -20.66 0.51
C VAL A 316 3.77 -21.97 -0.23
N GLN A 317 3.44 -23.09 0.41
CA GLN A 317 3.45 -24.40 -0.23
C GLN A 317 2.18 -24.56 -1.05
N ILE A 318 2.32 -24.59 -2.38
CA ILE A 318 1.23 -24.88 -3.31
C ILE A 318 1.23 -26.37 -3.62
N LYS A 319 0.08 -27.02 -3.48
CA LYS A 319 -0.12 -28.44 -3.78
C LYS A 319 -1.55 -28.69 -4.22
N MET A 320 -1.86 -29.91 -4.65
CA MET A 320 -3.25 -30.32 -4.88
C MET A 320 -3.98 -30.51 -3.54
N ASP A 321 -5.28 -30.25 -3.55
CA ASP A 321 -6.20 -30.56 -2.47
C ASP A 321 -6.26 -32.07 -2.21
N ARG A 322 -6.89 -32.47 -1.10
CA ARG A 322 -6.98 -33.90 -0.71
C ARG A 322 -7.60 -34.79 -1.79
N ASN A 323 -8.46 -34.22 -2.63
CA ASN A 323 -9.16 -34.92 -3.71
C ASN A 323 -8.36 -34.92 -5.02
N GLY A 324 -7.19 -34.27 -5.07
CA GLY A 324 -6.36 -34.17 -6.27
C GLY A 324 -7.01 -33.33 -7.38
N SER A 325 -8.00 -32.49 -7.03
CA SER A 325 -8.86 -31.81 -7.99
C SER A 325 -8.49 -30.35 -8.21
N ARG A 326 -8.03 -29.66 -7.15
CA ARG A 326 -7.80 -28.22 -7.14
C ARG A 326 -6.48 -27.88 -6.48
N LEU A 327 -5.91 -26.72 -6.80
CA LEU A 327 -4.74 -26.18 -6.10
C LEU A 327 -5.16 -25.52 -4.78
N GLU A 328 -4.41 -25.78 -3.72
CA GLU A 328 -4.49 -25.10 -2.44
C GLU A 328 -3.11 -24.62 -1.98
N GLY A 329 -3.08 -23.56 -1.20
CA GLY A 329 -1.89 -23.03 -0.56
C GLY A 329 -1.83 -23.39 0.92
N ASN A 330 -0.63 -23.63 1.43
CA ASN A 330 -0.39 -23.83 2.86
C ASN A 330 0.77 -22.93 3.32
N CYS A 331 0.48 -22.01 4.23
CA CYS A 331 1.48 -21.16 4.86
C CYS A 331 1.80 -21.72 6.25
N ARG A 332 2.94 -22.41 6.37
CA ARG A 332 3.39 -23.04 7.62
C ARG A 332 4.55 -22.27 8.23
N ASP A 333 4.75 -22.49 9.52
CA ASP A 333 5.94 -22.00 10.21
C ASP A 333 7.21 -22.56 9.54
N ASP A 334 8.22 -21.70 9.41
CA ASP A 334 9.51 -22.06 8.86
C ASP A 334 10.23 -22.97 9.86
N ARG A 335 10.60 -24.18 9.44
CA ARG A 335 11.22 -25.18 10.32
C ARG A 335 12.53 -24.68 10.92
N ASP A 336 13.28 -23.92 10.15
CA ASP A 336 14.61 -23.45 10.55
C ASP A 336 14.51 -22.05 11.21
N TYR A 337 13.39 -21.33 10.99
CA TYR A 337 13.14 -19.98 11.50
C TYR A 337 11.69 -19.77 12.00
N PRO A 338 11.27 -20.47 13.07
CA PRO A 338 9.87 -20.48 13.51
C PRO A 338 9.32 -19.11 13.95
N ASP A 339 10.19 -18.18 14.35
CA ASP A 339 9.79 -16.81 14.72
C ASP A 339 9.57 -15.88 13.52
N LYS A 340 9.86 -16.33 12.30
CA LYS A 340 9.76 -15.49 11.10
C LYS A 340 8.31 -15.29 10.71
N GLU A 341 7.90 -14.03 10.58
CA GLU A 341 6.62 -13.65 10.01
C GLU A 341 6.67 -13.77 8.49
N LEU A 342 5.80 -14.61 7.93
CA LEU A 342 5.70 -14.87 6.49
C LEU A 342 4.54 -14.12 5.84
N ILE A 343 3.74 -13.40 6.64
CA ILE A 343 2.53 -12.71 6.23
C ILE A 343 2.72 -11.22 6.50
N GLU A 344 2.44 -10.39 5.50
CA GLU A 344 2.57 -8.94 5.59
C GLU A 344 1.40 -8.26 4.87
N VAL A 345 0.81 -7.22 5.47
CA VAL A 345 -0.18 -6.36 4.80
C VAL A 345 0.56 -5.33 3.96
N VAL A 346 0.31 -5.33 2.65
CA VAL A 346 1.00 -4.46 1.70
C VAL A 346 0.34 -3.08 1.68
N LYS A 347 1.13 -2.06 2.05
CA LYS A 347 0.71 -0.65 2.04
C LYS A 347 0.81 -0.03 0.65
N SER A 348 0.36 1.21 0.54
CA SER A 348 0.30 1.96 -0.71
C SER A 348 1.70 2.28 -1.25
N GLY A 349 1.85 2.33 -2.57
CA GLY A 349 3.13 2.61 -3.23
C GLY A 349 4.01 1.39 -3.55
N ASP A 350 3.56 0.17 -3.26
CA ASP A 350 4.22 -1.06 -3.72
C ASP A 350 3.84 -1.39 -5.18
N GLU A 351 4.84 -1.58 -6.05
CA GLU A 351 4.63 -1.83 -7.49
C GLU A 351 3.78 -3.08 -7.78
N LYS A 352 3.92 -4.15 -6.98
CA LYS A 352 3.13 -5.38 -7.17
C LYS A 352 1.68 -5.16 -6.78
N ARG A 353 1.43 -4.33 -5.76
CA ARG A 353 0.08 -3.91 -5.37
C ARG A 353 -0.55 -3.05 -6.46
N THR A 354 0.18 -2.08 -7.02
CA THR A 354 -0.28 -1.25 -8.14
C THR A 354 -0.72 -2.11 -9.32
N GLU A 355 0.08 -3.12 -9.68
CA GLU A 355 -0.27 -4.02 -10.78
C GLU A 355 -1.48 -4.92 -10.48
N LEU A 356 -1.62 -5.39 -9.24
CA LEU A 356 -2.82 -6.11 -8.81
C LEU A 356 -4.07 -5.23 -8.89
N LEU A 357 -3.99 -3.97 -8.47
CA LEU A 357 -5.09 -3.00 -8.58
C LEU A 357 -5.50 -2.76 -10.03
N ARG A 358 -4.56 -2.69 -10.98
CA ARG A 358 -4.90 -2.62 -12.42
C ARG A 358 -5.69 -3.85 -12.88
N ARG A 359 -5.29 -5.05 -12.47
CA ARG A 359 -6.02 -6.30 -12.78
C ARG A 359 -7.42 -6.30 -12.17
N LYS A 360 -7.57 -5.81 -10.93
CA LYS A 360 -8.86 -5.63 -10.28
C LYS A 360 -9.77 -4.70 -11.08
N ARG A 361 -9.26 -3.52 -11.47
CA ARG A 361 -10.01 -2.55 -12.29
C ARG A 361 -10.47 -3.15 -13.62
N ALA A 362 -9.58 -3.87 -14.32
CA ALA A 362 -9.93 -4.54 -15.57
C ALA A 362 -11.01 -5.62 -15.38
N TYR A 363 -10.98 -6.34 -14.26
CA TYR A 363 -12.03 -7.29 -13.89
C TYR A 363 -13.36 -6.57 -13.62
N GLU A 364 -13.36 -5.47 -12.87
CA GLU A 364 -14.57 -4.66 -12.58
C GLU A 364 -15.25 -4.18 -13.86
N GLN A 365 -14.49 -3.59 -14.79
CA GLN A 365 -14.99 -3.15 -16.09
C GLN A 365 -15.62 -4.31 -16.89
N LYS A 366 -14.99 -5.49 -16.85
CA LYS A 366 -15.49 -6.68 -17.54
C LYS A 366 -16.83 -7.17 -16.97
N VAL A 367 -16.98 -7.20 -15.65
CA VAL A 367 -18.24 -7.65 -15.02
C VAL A 367 -19.35 -6.62 -15.13
N GLU A 368 -19.01 -5.33 -15.07
CA GLU A 368 -19.95 -4.23 -15.30
C GLU A 368 -20.51 -4.25 -16.73
N GLY A 369 -19.64 -4.41 -17.74
CA GLY A 369 -20.05 -4.56 -19.14
C GLY A 369 -20.92 -5.81 -19.38
N ALA A 370 -20.79 -6.84 -18.53
CA ALA A 370 -21.62 -8.04 -18.57
C ALA A 370 -22.90 -7.95 -17.71
N GLY A 371 -23.12 -6.84 -16.99
CA GLY A 371 -24.24 -6.67 -16.06
C GLY A 371 -24.20 -7.60 -14.85
N ILE A 372 -23.02 -8.10 -14.49
CA ILE A 372 -22.79 -9.05 -13.40
C ILE A 372 -22.51 -8.29 -12.11
N SER A 373 -23.28 -8.56 -11.05
CA SER A 373 -23.04 -7.93 -9.75
C SER A 373 -21.73 -8.40 -9.13
N PHE A 374 -20.86 -7.47 -8.75
CA PHE A 374 -19.61 -7.74 -8.02
C PHE A 374 -19.50 -6.79 -6.83
N TYR A 375 -19.12 -7.30 -5.66
CA TYR A 375 -18.95 -6.48 -4.47
C TYR A 375 -17.51 -5.95 -4.42
N ARG A 376 -17.32 -4.67 -4.72
CA ARG A 376 -15.99 -4.02 -4.68
C ARG A 376 -15.31 -4.22 -3.31
N ASP A 377 -16.05 -3.92 -2.24
CA ASP A 377 -15.69 -4.24 -0.86
C ASP A 377 -16.39 -5.55 -0.42
N PRO A 378 -15.64 -6.61 -0.05
CA PRO A 378 -16.22 -7.85 0.45
C PRO A 378 -17.18 -7.66 1.63
N ASN A 379 -16.99 -6.63 2.46
CA ASN A 379 -17.84 -6.34 3.61
C ASN A 379 -19.26 -5.86 3.21
N GLN A 380 -19.47 -5.44 1.96
CA GLN A 380 -20.81 -5.04 1.51
C GLN A 380 -21.76 -6.25 1.41
N ALA A 381 -21.22 -7.45 1.19
CA ALA A 381 -22.01 -8.68 1.16
C ALA A 381 -22.63 -9.01 2.53
N THR A 382 -22.01 -8.57 3.65
CA THR A 382 -22.53 -8.80 5.01
C THR A 382 -23.53 -7.74 5.48
N LYS A 383 -23.46 -6.49 4.98
CA LYS A 383 -24.32 -5.36 5.41
C LYS A 383 -25.79 -5.46 4.97
N LYS A 384 -26.10 -6.12 3.86
CA LYS A 384 -27.49 -6.21 3.34
C LYS A 384 -28.47 -6.95 4.27
N ARG A 385 -27.99 -7.62 5.32
CA ARG A 385 -28.81 -8.28 6.35
C ARG A 385 -29.35 -7.36 7.46
N GLN A 386 -28.73 -6.21 7.74
CA GLN A 386 -29.19 -5.34 8.84
C GLN A 386 -30.37 -4.44 8.48
N LYS A 387 -30.76 -4.37 7.21
CA LYS A 387 -31.87 -3.53 6.74
C LYS A 387 -33.19 -4.31 6.57
N ASP A 388 -33.15 -5.64 6.67
CA ASP A 388 -34.28 -6.55 6.46
C ASP A 388 -34.76 -7.24 7.75
N GLU A 389 -34.47 -6.69 8.93
CA GLU A 389 -35.27 -6.98 10.13
C GLU A 389 -36.47 -6.02 10.18
N PRO A 390 -37.72 -6.51 10.27
CA PRO A 390 -38.88 -5.64 10.33
C PRO A 390 -38.92 -4.96 11.70
N THR A 391 -38.46 -3.71 11.78
CA THR A 391 -38.73 -2.88 12.95
C THR A 391 -40.24 -2.64 13.03
N GLU A 392 -40.82 -3.03 14.16
CA GLU A 392 -42.22 -2.83 14.50
C GLU A 392 -42.66 -1.37 14.27
N GLN A 393 -43.82 -1.25 13.66
CA GLN A 393 -44.56 -0.01 13.46
C GLN A 393 -44.82 0.67 14.81
N GLN A 394 -44.22 1.85 15.04
CA GLN A 394 -44.75 2.80 16.01
C GLN A 394 -45.68 3.78 15.31
N ASN A 395 -46.92 3.76 15.78
CA ASN A 395 -48.01 4.68 15.45
C ASN A 395 -47.62 6.12 15.73
N ASP A 396 -47.77 7.00 14.73
CA ASP A 396 -47.93 8.43 14.94
C ASP A 396 -49.33 8.85 14.45
N GLU A 397 -50.18 9.22 15.40
CA GLU A 397 -51.43 9.93 15.15
C GLU A 397 -51.26 11.45 15.34
N PRO A 398 -52.13 12.27 14.72
CA PRO A 398 -51.79 13.61 14.25
C PRO A 398 -52.02 14.71 15.29
N LYS A 399 -51.08 15.67 15.38
CA LYS A 399 -51.29 16.91 16.17
C LYS A 399 -51.96 18.01 15.34
N SER A 400 -53.01 18.55 15.96
CA SER A 400 -54.07 19.35 15.37
C SER A 400 -53.73 20.83 15.09
N LYS A 401 -54.55 21.41 14.21
CA LYS A 401 -54.68 22.83 13.91
C LYS A 401 -55.21 23.62 15.12
N ARG A 402 -54.35 24.37 15.81
CA ARG A 402 -54.57 25.65 16.52
C ARG A 402 -53.39 25.80 17.47
N THR A 403 -52.42 26.67 17.20
CA THR A 403 -52.38 28.01 17.80
C THR A 403 -51.51 28.95 16.94
N LYS A 404 -51.92 29.18 15.68
CA LYS A 404 -51.51 30.35 14.89
C LYS A 404 -52.38 31.55 15.31
N ALA A 405 -52.11 32.17 16.46
CA ALA A 405 -52.87 33.38 16.87
C ALA A 405 -52.19 34.29 17.91
N ARG A 406 -50.87 34.19 18.15
CA ARG A 406 -50.22 35.07 19.16
C ARG A 406 -48.78 35.44 18.84
N ASN A 407 -48.52 35.93 17.62
CA ASN A 407 -47.28 36.67 17.31
C ASN A 407 -47.43 37.66 16.13
N ARG A 408 -48.61 38.28 16.00
CA ARG A 408 -48.91 39.28 14.96
C ARG A 408 -49.18 40.69 15.52
N LYS A 409 -48.46 41.10 16.58
CA LYS A 409 -48.65 42.45 17.14
C LYS A 409 -47.38 43.29 17.41
N ASN A 410 -46.17 42.78 17.16
CA ASN A 410 -44.93 43.58 17.26
C ASN A 410 -44.20 43.85 15.93
N LYS A 411 -44.78 43.47 14.78
CA LYS A 411 -44.15 43.70 13.46
C LYS A 411 -44.61 44.98 12.74
N LYS A 412 -45.47 45.81 13.36
CA LYS A 412 -46.01 47.02 12.72
C LYS A 412 -45.31 48.33 13.13
N ALA A 413 -44.65 48.38 14.30
CA ALA A 413 -43.92 49.56 14.75
C ALA A 413 -42.49 49.68 14.18
N LYS A 414 -41.91 48.58 13.67
CA LYS A 414 -40.56 48.59 13.06
C LYS A 414 -40.57 48.88 11.55
N LEU A 415 -41.75 48.84 10.92
CA LEU A 415 -41.92 49.10 9.49
C LEU A 415 -42.07 50.60 9.17
N GLU A 416 -42.57 51.40 10.11
CA GLU A 416 -42.78 52.84 9.93
C GLU A 416 -41.49 53.65 10.12
N ALA A 417 -40.55 53.17 10.93
CA ALA A 417 -39.22 53.80 11.10
C ALA A 417 -38.31 53.62 9.86
N LEU A 418 -38.45 52.53 9.09
CA LEU A 418 -37.65 52.26 7.89
C LEU A 418 -38.13 53.02 6.64
N GLN A 419 -39.33 53.61 6.67
CA GLN A 419 -39.89 54.34 5.53
C GLN A 419 -39.46 55.81 5.48
N GLN A 420 -38.94 56.37 6.58
CA GLN A 420 -38.44 57.76 6.61
C GLN A 420 -36.97 57.90 6.17
N GLU A 421 -36.15 56.86 6.25
CA GLU A 421 -34.76 56.90 5.71
C GLU A 421 -34.68 56.76 4.18
N LYS A 422 -35.72 56.21 3.53
CA LYS A 422 -35.73 55.98 2.08
C LYS A 422 -35.89 57.24 1.21
N LYS A 423 -35.99 58.44 1.80
CA LYS A 423 -36.16 59.70 1.05
C LYS A 423 -34.93 60.60 0.95
N HIS A 424 -33.81 60.26 1.59
CA HIS A 424 -32.54 61.00 1.45
C HIS A 424 -31.46 60.31 0.60
N ALA A 425 -31.69 59.08 0.12
CA ALA A 425 -30.69 58.29 -0.63
C ALA A 425 -30.82 58.37 -2.17
N ALA A 426 -31.56 59.34 -2.71
CA ALA A 426 -31.82 59.42 -4.16
C ALA A 426 -30.75 60.20 -4.96
N VAL A 427 -29.75 60.82 -4.30
CA VAL A 427 -28.69 61.61 -4.98
C VAL A 427 -27.34 60.87 -5.02
N THR A 428 -27.18 59.76 -4.29
CA THR A 428 -25.93 58.98 -4.22
C THR A 428 -25.87 57.82 -5.23
N ILE A 429 -26.98 57.52 -5.93
CA ILE A 429 -27.12 56.34 -6.80
C ILE A 429 -26.29 56.47 -8.11
N ALA A 430 -26.16 57.68 -8.65
CA ALA A 430 -25.42 57.91 -9.90
C ALA A 430 -23.88 57.78 -9.75
N ARG A 431 -23.35 57.88 -8.53
CA ARG A 431 -21.90 57.77 -8.25
C ARG A 431 -21.46 56.33 -7.95
N GLN A 432 -22.39 55.44 -7.57
CA GLN A 432 -22.15 54.02 -7.28
C GLN A 432 -22.15 53.13 -8.53
N GLU A 433 -22.95 53.43 -9.56
CA GLU A 433 -23.00 52.62 -10.79
C GLU A 433 -21.66 52.61 -11.57
N HIS A 434 -20.89 53.71 -11.53
CA HIS A 434 -19.54 53.74 -12.11
C HIS A 434 -18.48 52.94 -11.34
N SER A 435 -18.73 52.63 -10.06
CA SER A 435 -17.80 51.84 -9.22
C SER A 435 -17.97 50.33 -9.44
N LEU A 436 -19.19 49.88 -9.74
CA LEU A 436 -19.53 48.46 -9.97
C LEU A 436 -19.10 47.92 -11.34
N LEU A 437 -18.72 48.79 -12.28
CA LEU A 437 -18.11 48.40 -13.56
C LEU A 437 -16.59 48.19 -13.47
N LYS A 438 -15.96 48.62 -12.36
CA LYS A 438 -14.52 48.42 -12.15
C LYS A 438 -14.26 46.97 -11.80
N SER A 439 -13.19 46.43 -12.41
CA SER A 439 -12.77 45.05 -12.17
C SER A 439 -12.48 44.81 -10.69
N ASN A 440 -12.80 43.62 -10.19
CA ASN A 440 -12.43 43.21 -8.86
C ASN A 440 -10.92 42.97 -8.78
N ASN A 441 -10.21 43.79 -8.00
CA ASN A 441 -8.76 43.70 -7.85
C ASN A 441 -8.32 42.57 -6.91
N HIS A 442 -9.26 41.98 -6.16
CA HIS A 442 -8.99 40.85 -5.26
C HIS A 442 -8.97 39.51 -6.00
N ILE A 443 -9.31 39.47 -7.29
CA ILE A 443 -9.33 38.26 -8.09
C ILE A 443 -8.27 38.35 -9.17
N ARG A 444 -7.41 37.34 -9.24
CA ARG A 444 -6.39 37.19 -10.27
C ARG A 444 -6.78 36.05 -11.21
N CYS A 445 -6.62 36.30 -12.50
CA CYS A 445 -6.80 35.33 -13.56
C CYS A 445 -5.43 35.03 -14.13
N ASN A 446 -5.05 33.75 -14.19
CA ASN A 446 -3.76 33.36 -14.77
C ASN A 446 -3.68 33.77 -16.23
N GLN A 447 -2.47 34.14 -16.67
CA GLN A 447 -2.23 34.49 -18.06
C GLN A 447 -2.15 33.21 -18.90
N TYR A 448 -3.15 33.02 -19.78
CA TYR A 448 -3.21 31.91 -20.72
C TYR A 448 -2.99 32.45 -22.14
N GLU A 449 -1.95 31.99 -22.83
CA GLU A 449 -1.65 32.44 -24.19
C GLU A 449 -2.69 31.92 -25.18
N GLY A 450 -3.09 32.76 -26.14
CA GLY A 450 -3.98 32.39 -27.24
C GLY A 450 -5.48 32.40 -26.95
N VAL A 451 -5.94 32.72 -25.74
CA VAL A 451 -7.39 32.74 -25.40
C VAL A 451 -7.93 34.17 -25.36
N SER A 452 -8.81 34.51 -26.31
CA SER A 452 -9.52 35.80 -26.34
C SER A 452 -10.71 35.81 -25.38
N CYS A 453 -10.99 36.94 -24.73
CA CYS A 453 -12.19 37.10 -23.91
C CYS A 453 -13.48 36.96 -24.75
N LYS A 454 -14.39 36.07 -24.33
CA LYS A 454 -15.71 35.86 -24.93
C LYS A 454 -16.83 36.13 -23.91
N PRO A 455 -17.95 36.74 -24.32
CA PRO A 455 -19.12 36.87 -23.48
C PRO A 455 -19.79 35.51 -23.26
N VAL A 456 -20.52 35.37 -22.17
CA VAL A 456 -21.23 34.14 -21.78
C VAL A 456 -22.20 33.69 -22.88
N ILE A 457 -22.87 34.63 -23.54
CA ILE A 457 -23.81 34.34 -24.62
C ILE A 457 -23.17 33.60 -25.80
N ASP A 458 -21.94 33.97 -26.19
CA ASP A 458 -21.23 33.33 -27.30
C ASP A 458 -20.70 31.94 -26.91
N ILE A 459 -20.42 31.73 -25.62
CA ILE A 459 -19.98 30.41 -25.11
C ILE A 459 -21.16 29.44 -25.07
N LEU A 460 -22.35 29.92 -24.71
CA LEU A 460 -23.57 29.11 -24.63
C LEU A 460 -24.31 28.94 -25.96
N ASP A 461 -23.91 29.67 -27.00
CA ASP A 461 -24.50 29.57 -28.33
C ASP A 461 -24.52 28.09 -28.79
N PRO A 462 -25.69 27.50 -29.12
CA PRO A 462 -25.76 26.13 -29.58
C PRO A 462 -25.10 25.91 -30.95
N ASP A 463 -24.92 26.96 -31.75
CA ASP A 463 -24.44 26.83 -33.13
C ASP A 463 -22.94 26.52 -33.23
N ILE A 464 -22.16 26.85 -32.20
CA ILE A 464 -20.74 26.51 -32.11
C ILE A 464 -20.51 24.98 -32.06
N LEU A 465 -21.54 24.20 -31.74
CA LEU A 465 -21.50 22.74 -31.70
C LEU A 465 -21.72 22.12 -33.09
N ASN A 466 -22.19 22.89 -34.06
CA ASN A 466 -22.45 22.41 -35.42
C ASN A 466 -21.12 22.33 -36.20
N ARG A 467 -20.86 21.17 -36.81
CA ARG A 467 -19.65 20.88 -37.58
C ARG A 467 -20.01 20.24 -38.92
N MET A 468 -19.07 20.28 -39.86
CA MET A 468 -19.21 19.63 -41.16
C MET A 468 -18.16 18.55 -41.31
N THR A 469 -18.56 17.37 -41.79
CA THR A 469 -17.62 16.31 -42.18
C THR A 469 -16.82 16.75 -43.42
N ALA A 470 -15.72 16.06 -43.73
CA ALA A 470 -14.95 16.30 -44.95
C ALA A 470 -15.79 16.16 -46.26
N LYS A 471 -16.94 15.48 -46.19
CA LYS A 471 -17.90 15.32 -47.30
C LYS A 471 -19.00 16.40 -47.32
N GLY A 472 -18.95 17.39 -46.42
CA GLY A 472 -19.92 18.47 -46.32
C GLY A 472 -21.19 18.16 -45.52
N ASN A 473 -21.32 16.94 -44.97
CA ASN A 473 -22.50 16.60 -44.17
C ASN A 473 -22.44 17.29 -42.79
N PRO A 474 -23.50 17.97 -42.34
CA PRO A 474 -23.55 18.59 -41.02
C PRO A 474 -23.74 17.53 -39.92
N TYR A 475 -23.08 17.74 -38.78
CA TYR A 475 -23.27 16.98 -37.55
C TYR A 475 -23.10 17.90 -36.34
N ARG A 476 -23.65 17.51 -35.18
CA ARG A 476 -23.58 18.31 -33.96
C ARG A 476 -22.79 17.57 -32.88
N LEU A 477 -21.82 18.24 -32.29
CA LEU A 477 -21.09 17.74 -31.13
C LEU A 477 -21.93 17.90 -29.86
N PRO A 478 -21.82 16.99 -28.88
CA PRO A 478 -22.45 17.19 -27.58
C PRO A 478 -21.79 18.32 -26.78
N PHE A 479 -20.47 18.49 -26.94
CA PHE A 479 -19.62 19.53 -26.35
C PHE A 479 -18.32 19.63 -27.17
N GLN A 480 -17.52 20.68 -26.97
CA GLN A 480 -16.27 20.93 -27.72
C GLN A 480 -14.98 20.67 -26.95
N ASN A 481 -15.06 20.48 -25.63
CA ASN A 481 -13.90 20.34 -24.75
C ASN A 481 -12.89 21.50 -24.92
N CYS A 482 -13.37 22.73 -24.77
CA CYS A 482 -12.61 23.96 -25.02
C CYS A 482 -12.44 24.78 -23.74
N THR A 483 -11.40 25.62 -23.72
CA THR A 483 -11.19 26.62 -22.68
C THR A 483 -11.56 28.02 -23.19
N TYR A 484 -12.14 28.83 -22.31
CA TYR A 484 -12.60 30.17 -22.57
C TYR A 484 -12.07 31.12 -21.51
N LYS A 485 -11.88 32.37 -21.89
CA LYS A 485 -11.67 33.48 -20.95
C LYS A 485 -12.93 34.35 -21.00
N SER A 486 -13.48 34.74 -19.86
CA SER A 486 -14.65 35.61 -19.81
C SER A 486 -14.55 36.63 -18.67
N LYS A 487 -15.33 37.71 -18.76
CA LYS A 487 -15.41 38.74 -17.72
C LYS A 487 -16.81 38.78 -17.12
N VAL A 488 -16.94 38.16 -15.95
CA VAL A 488 -18.22 37.83 -15.34
C VAL A 488 -18.34 38.41 -13.94
N ARG A 489 -19.56 38.41 -13.39
CA ARG A 489 -19.84 38.63 -11.96
C ARG A 489 -20.70 37.49 -11.43
N VAL A 490 -20.50 37.13 -10.16
CA VAL A 490 -21.34 36.12 -9.50
C VAL A 490 -22.69 36.74 -9.14
N VAL A 491 -23.77 36.01 -9.42
CA VAL A 491 -25.15 36.41 -9.12
C VAL A 491 -25.87 35.44 -8.19
N ASP A 492 -25.42 34.20 -8.12
CA ASP A 492 -25.90 33.19 -7.17
C ASP A 492 -24.83 32.11 -6.96
N PHE A 493 -25.01 31.25 -5.96
CA PHE A 493 -24.15 30.10 -5.67
C PHE A 493 -24.96 28.93 -5.13
N PHE A 494 -24.47 27.70 -5.30
CA PHE A 494 -25.09 26.49 -4.76
C PHE A 494 -24.01 25.52 -4.25
N PRO A 495 -24.19 24.81 -3.11
CA PRO A 495 -25.36 24.76 -2.22
C PRO A 495 -25.68 26.08 -1.49
N ASP A 496 -26.85 26.20 -0.87
CA ASP A 496 -27.23 27.45 -0.17
C ASP A 496 -26.44 27.66 1.14
N ASN A 497 -25.96 26.57 1.75
CA ASN A 497 -25.14 26.62 2.96
C ASN A 497 -23.65 26.51 2.58
N ILE A 498 -22.86 27.51 2.94
CA ILE A 498 -21.41 27.55 2.66
C ILE A 498 -20.67 26.39 3.36
N ALA A 499 -21.18 25.88 4.48
CA ALA A 499 -20.59 24.71 5.12
C ALA A 499 -20.69 23.42 4.26
N ASP A 500 -21.49 23.44 3.19
CA ASP A 500 -21.68 22.33 2.26
C ASP A 500 -20.88 22.51 0.96
N PHE A 501 -20.00 23.53 0.90
CA PHE A 501 -19.11 23.77 -0.23
C PHE A 501 -17.95 22.77 -0.28
N ALA A 502 -17.62 22.16 0.85
CA ALA A 502 -16.68 21.05 0.92
C ALA A 502 -17.48 19.75 1.03
N ALA A 503 -17.19 18.79 0.14
CA ALA A 503 -17.81 17.48 0.14
C ALA A 503 -16.79 16.41 0.55
N PRO A 504 -17.23 15.38 1.29
CA PRO A 504 -16.36 14.25 1.60
C PRO A 504 -16.13 13.40 0.35
N LEU A 505 -14.87 13.07 0.12
CA LEU A 505 -14.38 12.16 -0.91
C LEU A 505 -13.75 10.96 -0.22
N ARG A 506 -14.21 9.74 -0.51
CA ARG A 506 -13.46 8.55 -0.10
C ARG A 506 -12.20 8.50 -0.96
N ALA A 507 -11.03 8.31 -0.35
CA ALA A 507 -9.83 8.02 -1.12
C ALA A 507 -10.12 6.81 -2.02
N GLY A 508 -10.14 7.02 -3.33
CA GLY A 508 -10.51 6.00 -4.29
C GLY A 508 -9.53 4.84 -4.18
N GLN A 509 -10.02 3.61 -4.23
CA GLN A 509 -9.16 2.41 -4.16
C GLN A 509 -8.09 2.41 -5.29
N TYR A 510 -8.33 3.21 -6.33
CA TYR A 510 -7.48 3.38 -7.51
C TYR A 510 -6.77 4.74 -7.57
N ASP A 511 -6.87 5.61 -6.56
CA ASP A 511 -6.14 6.89 -6.50
C ASP A 511 -4.62 6.72 -6.64
N GLU A 512 -4.11 5.55 -6.25
CA GLU A 512 -2.69 5.19 -6.39
C GLU A 512 -2.28 4.86 -7.84
N LEU A 513 -3.25 4.73 -8.75
CA LEU A 513 -3.00 4.48 -10.16
C LEU A 513 -2.83 5.82 -10.89
N SER A 514 -1.68 6.00 -11.54
CA SER A 514 -1.37 7.22 -12.30
C SER A 514 -2.28 7.47 -13.51
N ASP A 515 -3.09 6.49 -13.92
CA ASP A 515 -4.03 6.54 -15.04
C ASP A 515 -5.49 6.61 -14.58
N ASN A 516 -5.75 7.00 -13.33
CA ASN A 516 -7.08 7.08 -12.74
C ASN A 516 -7.83 8.39 -13.13
N GLU A 517 -8.00 8.65 -14.43
CA GLU A 517 -8.67 9.88 -14.91
C GLU A 517 -10.19 9.68 -15.16
N ASP A 518 -10.69 8.44 -15.17
CA ASP A 518 -12.00 8.11 -15.77
C ASP A 518 -13.03 7.41 -14.86
N PHE A 519 -12.74 7.17 -13.58
CA PHE A 519 -13.67 6.45 -12.70
C PHE A 519 -14.47 7.42 -11.81
N GLU A 520 -15.70 7.73 -12.21
CA GLU A 520 -16.67 8.42 -11.34
C GLU A 520 -17.10 7.46 -10.21
N GLU A 521 -16.56 7.65 -9.01
CA GLU A 521 -17.05 6.95 -7.81
C GLU A 521 -18.36 7.58 -7.30
N ASP A 522 -19.24 6.73 -6.78
CA ASP A 522 -20.61 7.03 -6.29
C ASP A 522 -20.62 8.25 -5.35
N TRP A 523 -21.21 9.36 -5.82
CA TRP A 523 -20.97 10.74 -5.35
C TRP A 523 -21.72 11.19 -4.09
N ASP A 524 -22.39 10.28 -3.38
CA ASP A 524 -23.18 10.57 -2.18
C ASP A 524 -22.68 9.76 -0.97
N ILE A 525 -21.59 10.24 -0.36
CA ILE A 525 -21.05 9.71 0.90
C ILE A 525 -21.67 10.48 2.06
N ASP A 526 -22.34 9.78 2.97
CA ASP A 526 -22.76 10.31 4.27
C ASP A 526 -21.59 10.12 5.27
N PRO A 527 -20.86 11.19 5.64
CA PRO A 527 -19.70 11.08 6.52
C PRO A 527 -20.08 10.58 7.92
N THR A 528 -21.36 10.66 8.32
CA THR A 528 -21.83 10.16 9.62
C THR A 528 -21.97 8.63 9.69
N GLN A 529 -21.93 7.95 8.54
CA GLN A 529 -22.06 6.49 8.46
C GLN A 529 -20.72 5.76 8.16
N GLU A 530 -19.62 6.51 8.05
CA GLU A 530 -18.31 5.96 7.73
C GLU A 530 -17.59 5.40 8.97
N ARG A 531 -17.07 4.17 8.84
CA ARG A 531 -16.44 3.43 9.94
C ARG A 531 -15.04 3.94 10.28
N ASN A 532 -14.35 4.51 9.30
CA ASN A 532 -13.01 5.10 9.44
C ASN A 532 -13.03 6.56 8.91
N PRO A 533 -13.35 7.53 9.76
CA PRO A 533 -13.34 8.95 9.39
C PRO A 533 -11.95 9.46 8.95
N GLN A 534 -10.88 8.74 9.31
CA GLN A 534 -9.49 9.09 8.98
C GLN A 534 -9.13 8.88 7.50
N ASP A 535 -9.91 8.07 6.77
CA ASP A 535 -9.68 7.75 5.35
C ASP A 535 -10.47 8.67 4.40
N LEU A 536 -11.26 9.61 4.95
CA LEU A 536 -12.02 10.59 4.19
C LEU A 536 -11.12 11.78 3.83
N LYS A 537 -10.98 12.02 2.53
CA LYS A 537 -10.48 13.29 2.00
C LYS A 537 -11.66 14.25 1.86
N TRP A 538 -11.37 15.54 1.82
CA TRP A 538 -12.35 16.57 1.55
C TRP A 538 -11.94 17.28 0.28
N GLU A 539 -12.91 17.61 -0.56
CA GLU A 539 -12.70 18.41 -1.76
C GLU A 539 -13.73 19.54 -1.82
N TRP A 540 -13.36 20.65 -2.46
CA TRP A 540 -14.32 21.68 -2.81
C TRP A 540 -15.30 21.13 -3.85
N ARG A 541 -16.58 21.48 -3.73
CA ARG A 541 -17.64 21.12 -4.68
C ARG A 541 -18.84 22.05 -4.54
N PHE A 542 -18.81 23.16 -5.28
CA PHE A 542 -19.90 24.13 -5.32
C PHE A 542 -20.04 24.77 -6.70
N LEU A 543 -21.20 25.33 -6.99
CA LEU A 543 -21.53 26.01 -8.25
C LEU A 543 -21.58 27.52 -8.03
N LEU A 544 -21.07 28.26 -8.99
CA LEU A 544 -21.25 29.71 -9.12
C LEU A 544 -22.15 29.97 -10.32
N LEU A 545 -23.25 30.70 -10.12
CA LEU A 545 -24.04 31.25 -11.21
C LEU A 545 -23.46 32.61 -11.58
N VAL A 546 -23.04 32.76 -12.83
CA VAL A 546 -22.36 33.97 -13.30
C VAL A 546 -23.07 34.59 -14.50
N GLU A 547 -22.91 35.91 -14.66
CA GLU A 547 -23.38 36.66 -15.83
C GLU A 547 -22.32 37.67 -16.31
N ASP A 548 -22.44 38.14 -17.55
CA ASP A 548 -21.50 39.10 -18.13
C ASP A 548 -21.51 40.47 -17.42
N ALA A 549 -20.33 41.09 -17.31
CA ALA A 549 -20.14 42.41 -16.71
C ALA A 549 -20.85 43.55 -17.47
N ARG A 550 -21.00 43.40 -18.78
CA ARG A 550 -21.80 44.28 -19.64
C ARG A 550 -22.84 43.41 -20.30
N THR A 551 -24.11 43.59 -19.94
CA THR A 551 -25.23 42.87 -20.54
C THR A 551 -25.38 43.26 -22.02
N PRO A 552 -25.19 42.35 -23.00
CA PRO A 552 -26.01 42.38 -24.19
C PRO A 552 -27.40 41.89 -23.76
N ALA A 553 -28.47 42.62 -24.11
CA ALA A 553 -29.80 42.10 -23.87
C ALA A 553 -29.97 40.81 -24.68
N GLY A 554 -30.14 39.66 -24.01
CA GLY A 554 -30.63 38.46 -24.68
C GLY A 554 -32.00 38.71 -25.31
N ALA A 555 -32.46 37.81 -26.19
CA ALA A 555 -33.73 37.97 -26.91
C ALA A 555 -34.94 38.29 -25.98
N ASP A 556 -34.88 37.86 -24.71
CA ASP A 556 -35.94 38.01 -23.71
C ASP A 556 -35.71 39.18 -22.73
N GLY A 557 -34.67 40.00 -22.93
CA GLY A 557 -34.32 41.11 -22.03
C GLY A 557 -33.75 40.70 -20.67
N ARG A 558 -33.44 39.41 -20.47
CA ARG A 558 -32.75 38.88 -19.27
C ARG A 558 -31.25 38.70 -19.53
N PRO A 559 -30.38 38.87 -18.52
CA PRO A 559 -28.96 38.54 -18.64
C PRO A 559 -28.77 37.05 -18.91
N THR A 560 -27.86 36.69 -19.81
CA THR A 560 -27.46 35.30 -19.99
C THR A 560 -26.61 34.86 -18.81
N GLN A 561 -27.00 33.75 -18.18
CA GLN A 561 -26.34 33.19 -17.01
C GLN A 561 -25.70 31.84 -17.33
N MET A 562 -24.60 31.52 -16.66
CA MET A 562 -23.86 30.26 -16.79
C MET A 562 -23.52 29.71 -15.41
N GLU A 563 -23.70 28.40 -15.25
CA GLU A 563 -23.25 27.67 -14.07
C GLU A 563 -21.78 27.26 -14.25
N LEU A 564 -20.94 27.62 -13.27
CA LEU A 564 -19.54 27.23 -13.20
C LEU A 564 -19.32 26.35 -11.97
N LEU A 565 -18.95 25.10 -12.19
CA LEU A 565 -18.46 24.24 -11.10
C LEU A 565 -17.12 24.76 -10.58
N VAL A 566 -16.97 24.81 -9.27
CA VAL A 566 -15.70 24.95 -8.56
C VAL A 566 -15.52 23.67 -7.79
N ALA A 567 -14.53 22.87 -8.18
CA ALA A 567 -14.31 21.57 -7.57
C ALA A 567 -12.82 21.25 -7.40
N ASP A 568 -12.51 20.36 -6.46
CA ASP A 568 -11.20 19.70 -6.33
C ASP A 568 -10.05 20.76 -6.32
N THR A 569 -8.89 20.50 -6.91
CA THR A 569 -7.72 21.41 -6.98
C THR A 569 -8.03 22.81 -7.54
N ASP A 570 -9.06 22.97 -8.37
CA ASP A 570 -9.49 24.30 -8.85
C ASP A 570 -10.11 25.12 -7.72
N GLY A 571 -10.78 24.47 -6.75
CA GLY A 571 -11.28 25.11 -5.54
C GLY A 571 -10.16 25.51 -4.59
N ASP A 572 -9.17 24.63 -4.39
CA ASP A 572 -7.98 24.93 -3.59
C ASP A 572 -7.24 26.14 -4.19
N PHE A 573 -7.12 26.19 -5.52
CA PHE A 573 -6.50 27.29 -6.23
C PHE A 573 -7.32 28.60 -6.13
N LEU A 574 -8.65 28.51 -6.27
CA LEU A 574 -9.53 29.67 -6.16
C LEU A 574 -9.46 30.30 -4.77
N LEU A 575 -9.60 29.46 -3.75
CA LEU A 575 -9.76 29.88 -2.37
C LEU A 575 -8.42 30.03 -1.67
N ASN A 576 -7.34 29.45 -2.18
CA ASN A 576 -6.06 29.31 -1.49
C ASN A 576 -6.27 28.78 -0.05
N MET A 577 -7.01 27.67 0.04
CA MET A 577 -7.44 26.98 1.26
C MET A 577 -7.65 25.50 0.93
N ASP A 578 -7.23 24.62 1.85
CA ASP A 578 -7.49 23.19 1.73
C ASP A 578 -8.93 22.89 2.18
N ALA A 579 -9.63 22.02 1.44
CA ALA A 579 -10.97 21.59 1.82
C ALA A 579 -10.95 20.74 3.11
N CYS A 580 -11.96 20.94 3.97
CA CYS A 580 -12.12 20.22 5.23
C CYS A 580 -13.60 20.11 5.62
N ASP A 581 -13.91 19.37 6.69
CA ASP A 581 -15.28 19.31 7.23
C ASP A 581 -15.68 20.67 7.83
N LEU A 582 -16.37 21.50 7.06
CA LEU A 582 -16.82 22.82 7.49
C LEU A 582 -18.02 22.77 8.45
N ARG A 583 -18.65 21.61 8.64
CA ARG A 583 -19.71 21.41 9.65
C ARG A 583 -19.13 21.06 11.02
N ASP A 584 -17.89 20.59 11.07
CA ASP A 584 -17.20 20.33 12.34
C ASP A 584 -17.01 21.63 13.15
N LYS A 585 -17.25 21.54 14.46
CA LYS A 585 -17.00 22.63 15.39
C LYS A 585 -15.52 22.95 15.53
N ALA A 586 -14.64 21.99 15.26
CA ALA A 586 -13.19 22.22 15.26
C ALA A 586 -12.76 23.17 14.13
N ASN A 587 -13.49 23.21 13.01
CA ASN A 587 -13.13 23.94 11.79
C ASN A 587 -13.88 25.27 11.62
N GLN A 588 -14.46 25.82 12.70
CA GLN A 588 -15.25 27.07 12.63
C GLN A 588 -14.42 28.27 12.16
N ASP A 589 -13.14 28.33 12.53
CA ASP A 589 -12.23 29.38 12.06
C ASP A 589 -11.98 29.29 10.56
N GLU A 590 -11.88 28.08 10.00
CA GLU A 590 -11.75 27.86 8.55
C GLU A 590 -13.03 28.24 7.81
N LEU A 591 -14.21 27.91 8.37
CA LEU A 591 -15.49 28.37 7.81
C LEU A 591 -15.61 29.90 7.81
N ALA A 592 -15.12 30.58 8.85
CA ALA A 592 -15.10 32.04 8.91
C ALA A 592 -14.18 32.65 7.85
N LYS A 593 -12.96 32.10 7.70
CA LYS A 593 -12.02 32.50 6.62
C LYS A 593 -12.62 32.28 5.24
N LEU A 594 -13.29 31.15 5.01
CA LEU A 594 -13.96 30.87 3.75
C LEU A 594 -15.02 31.92 3.43
N LYS A 595 -15.88 32.25 4.40
CA LYS A 595 -16.89 33.30 4.23
C LYS A 595 -16.28 34.66 3.89
N GLU A 596 -15.19 35.04 4.55
CA GLU A 596 -14.47 36.28 4.26
C GLU A 596 -13.91 36.29 2.83
N LYS A 597 -13.24 35.20 2.42
CA LYS A 597 -12.72 35.07 1.04
C LYS A 597 -13.83 35.14 -0.01
N LEU A 598 -14.94 34.46 0.25
CA LEU A 598 -16.10 34.46 -0.63
C LEU A 598 -16.79 35.84 -0.69
N PHE A 599 -16.78 36.61 0.40
CA PHE A 599 -17.23 38.01 0.39
C PHE A 599 -16.39 38.86 -0.59
N HIS A 600 -15.09 38.61 -0.74
CA HIS A 600 -14.30 39.27 -1.78
C HIS A 600 -14.67 38.84 -3.20
N LEU A 601 -15.21 37.63 -3.39
CA LEU A 601 -15.66 37.13 -4.69
C LEU A 601 -16.98 37.76 -5.13
N TRP A 602 -17.97 37.82 -4.24
CA TRP A 602 -19.35 38.17 -4.60
C TRP A 602 -19.99 39.31 -3.76
N GLY A 603 -19.27 39.90 -2.80
CA GLY A 603 -19.78 40.99 -1.97
C GLY A 603 -20.84 40.52 -0.97
N ASP A 604 -21.89 41.31 -0.80
CA ASP A 604 -22.99 41.06 0.15
C ASP A 604 -24.03 40.02 -0.35
N LEU A 605 -23.63 39.13 -1.27
CA LEU A 605 -24.52 38.16 -1.89
C LEU A 605 -25.04 37.13 -0.88
N GLN A 606 -24.18 36.67 0.04
CA GLN A 606 -24.55 35.69 1.06
C GLN A 606 -25.64 36.25 1.99
N GLU A 607 -25.41 37.44 2.55
CA GLU A 607 -26.33 38.09 3.50
C GLU A 607 -27.69 38.34 2.84
N ARG A 608 -27.69 38.80 1.58
CA ARG A 608 -28.93 39.01 0.82
C ARG A 608 -29.66 37.72 0.53
N LYS A 609 -28.95 36.63 0.22
CA LYS A 609 -29.55 35.32 -0.02
C LYS A 609 -30.23 34.80 1.25
N GLU A 610 -29.57 34.92 2.40
CA GLU A 610 -30.12 34.59 3.73
C GLU A 610 -31.37 35.45 4.07
N GLU A 611 -31.35 36.76 3.80
CA GLU A 611 -32.49 37.68 4.00
C GLU A 611 -33.69 37.38 3.08
N SER A 612 -33.42 36.99 1.82
CA SER A 612 -34.45 36.66 0.84
C SER A 612 -35.16 35.34 1.17
N SER A 613 -34.44 34.36 1.73
CA SER A 613 -35.01 33.07 2.18
C SER A 613 -36.08 33.25 3.28
N THR A 614 -36.04 34.37 4.02
CA THR A 614 -36.97 34.68 5.11
C THR A 614 -38.14 35.58 4.70
N THR A 615 -38.14 36.15 3.48
CA THR A 615 -39.15 37.12 3.02
C THR A 615 -39.71 36.71 1.66
N THR A 616 -40.98 36.32 1.58
CA THR A 616 -41.68 35.80 0.38
C THR A 616 -41.97 36.86 -0.69
N GLU A 617 -41.03 37.77 -0.97
CA GLU A 617 -41.08 38.63 -2.16
C GLU A 617 -39.78 38.51 -2.93
N GLU A 618 -39.86 38.00 -4.17
CA GLU A 618 -38.80 38.01 -5.17
C GLU A 618 -38.49 39.46 -5.59
N LEU A 619 -37.75 40.18 -4.75
CA LEU A 619 -37.10 41.41 -5.15
C LEU A 619 -36.02 41.03 -6.15
N ARG A 620 -36.12 41.50 -7.40
CA ARG A 620 -35.02 41.45 -8.37
C ARG A 620 -33.82 42.20 -7.80
N VAL A 621 -32.94 41.47 -7.12
CA VAL A 621 -31.76 42.01 -6.44
C VAL A 621 -30.75 42.44 -7.52
N LYS A 622 -30.36 43.72 -7.53
CA LYS A 622 -29.22 44.17 -8.36
C LYS A 622 -27.93 43.57 -7.77
N PRO A 623 -27.13 42.81 -8.54
CA PRO A 623 -25.89 42.23 -8.05
C PRO A 623 -24.93 43.32 -7.57
N SER A 624 -24.36 43.17 -6.37
CA SER A 624 -23.30 44.04 -5.82
C SER A 624 -21.89 43.55 -6.18
N ALA A 625 -21.78 42.31 -6.67
CA ALA A 625 -20.53 41.68 -7.06
C ALA A 625 -19.83 42.49 -8.16
N ARG A 626 -18.55 42.78 -7.93
CA ARG A 626 -17.70 43.42 -8.93
C ARG A 626 -17.30 42.39 -9.99
N PRO A 627 -17.29 42.75 -11.27
CA PRO A 627 -16.90 41.83 -12.33
C PRO A 627 -15.42 41.50 -12.27
N PHE A 628 -15.04 40.29 -12.67
CA PHE A 628 -13.67 39.80 -12.73
C PHE A 628 -13.44 38.96 -13.98
N GLU A 629 -12.19 38.82 -14.37
CA GLU A 629 -11.81 37.90 -15.44
C GLU A 629 -11.59 36.51 -14.87
N CYS A 630 -12.06 35.48 -15.57
CA CYS A 630 -11.83 34.09 -15.20
C CYS A 630 -11.61 33.20 -16.42
N LEU A 631 -11.05 32.01 -16.18
CA LEU A 631 -10.96 30.96 -17.16
C LEU A 631 -12.03 29.89 -16.89
N ILE A 632 -12.65 29.41 -17.98
CA ILE A 632 -13.76 28.47 -17.97
C ILE A 632 -13.38 27.30 -18.86
N LYS A 633 -13.44 26.07 -18.37
CA LYS A 633 -13.27 24.85 -19.17
C LYS A 633 -14.62 24.19 -19.40
N GLU A 634 -14.88 23.83 -20.65
CA GLU A 634 -16.05 23.05 -21.07
C GLU A 634 -15.69 21.58 -21.09
N TYR A 635 -16.56 20.71 -20.57
CA TYR A 635 -16.39 19.26 -20.56
C TYR A 635 -17.75 18.56 -20.69
N GLY A 636 -17.72 17.26 -20.95
CA GLY A 636 -18.93 16.43 -21.06
C GLY A 636 -19.04 15.45 -19.90
N THR A 637 -20.23 15.34 -19.31
CA THR A 637 -20.54 14.31 -18.30
C THR A 637 -21.50 13.28 -18.89
N SER A 638 -21.23 11.99 -18.70
CA SER A 638 -22.11 10.94 -19.23
C SER A 638 -23.44 10.91 -18.47
N VAL A 639 -24.56 10.70 -19.16
CA VAL A 639 -25.90 10.64 -18.58
C VAL A 639 -26.53 9.29 -18.89
N LEU A 640 -26.84 8.52 -17.85
CA LEU A 640 -27.70 7.34 -17.98
C LEU A 640 -29.16 7.79 -18.17
N ARG A 641 -29.70 7.67 -19.39
CA ARG A 641 -31.15 7.85 -19.59
C ARG A 641 -31.89 6.56 -19.21
N PRO A 642 -33.04 6.65 -18.53
CA PRO A 642 -33.85 5.48 -18.16
C PRO A 642 -34.58 4.80 -19.33
N ASN A 643 -34.35 5.19 -20.60
CA ASN A 643 -35.13 4.70 -21.73
C ASN A 643 -34.40 3.64 -22.57
N ARG A 644 -34.90 2.40 -22.50
CA ARG A 644 -34.30 1.12 -22.96
C ARG A 644 -34.22 0.89 -24.48
N GLN A 645 -34.28 1.91 -25.34
CA GLN A 645 -34.47 1.68 -26.79
C GLN A 645 -33.25 1.87 -27.71
N ALA A 646 -32.08 2.27 -27.21
CA ALA A 646 -30.85 2.21 -28.00
C ALA A 646 -29.71 1.64 -27.14
N LYS A 647 -29.20 0.47 -27.52
CA LYS A 647 -28.30 -0.34 -26.68
C LYS A 647 -26.85 0.18 -26.60
N ASP A 648 -26.49 1.26 -27.30
CA ASP A 648 -25.08 1.69 -27.43
C ASP A 648 -24.86 3.22 -27.52
N SER A 649 -25.82 4.08 -27.17
CA SER A 649 -25.61 5.55 -27.23
C SER A 649 -25.38 6.16 -25.85
N VAL A 650 -24.12 6.36 -25.47
CA VAL A 650 -23.77 7.23 -24.33
C VAL A 650 -24.15 8.66 -24.68
N VAL A 651 -25.04 9.27 -23.90
CA VAL A 651 -25.44 10.66 -24.06
C VAL A 651 -24.61 11.51 -23.10
N TYR A 652 -24.07 12.63 -23.58
CA TYR A 652 -23.27 13.54 -22.76
C TYR A 652 -24.03 14.84 -22.51
N ASP A 653 -23.98 15.33 -21.27
CA ASP A 653 -24.38 16.67 -20.88
C ASP A 653 -23.18 17.61 -20.95
N ARG A 654 -23.39 18.80 -21.52
CA ARG A 654 -22.39 19.87 -21.62
C ARG A 654 -22.29 20.60 -20.28
N ARG A 655 -21.11 20.63 -19.67
CA ARG A 655 -20.83 21.25 -18.36
C ARG A 655 -19.67 22.25 -18.45
N PHE A 656 -19.61 23.15 -17.47
CA PHE A 656 -18.56 24.17 -17.36
C PHE A 656 -17.96 24.22 -15.95
N ARG A 657 -16.64 24.37 -15.86
CA ARG A 657 -15.89 24.46 -14.59
C ARG A 657 -14.95 25.66 -14.62
N LEU A 658 -14.82 26.33 -13.48
CA LEU A 658 -13.84 27.39 -13.28
C LEU A 658 -12.46 26.77 -13.13
N PHE A 659 -11.43 27.41 -13.71
CA PHE A 659 -10.04 27.02 -13.47
C PHE A 659 -9.11 28.23 -13.52
N GLY A 660 -7.88 28.09 -13.02
CA GLY A 660 -6.80 29.10 -13.17
C GLY A 660 -7.16 30.52 -12.70
N THR A 661 -8.11 30.63 -11.77
CA THR A 661 -8.61 31.89 -11.21
C THR A 661 -8.46 31.81 -9.70
N ALA A 662 -7.84 32.82 -9.07
CA ALA A 662 -7.49 32.80 -7.65
C ALA A 662 -7.89 34.09 -6.92
N LEU A 663 -8.31 33.96 -5.66
CA LEU A 663 -8.46 35.09 -4.74
C LEU A 663 -7.08 35.48 -4.19
N ALA A 664 -6.70 36.73 -4.39
CA ALA A 664 -5.42 37.31 -3.97
C ALA A 664 -5.57 38.14 -2.68
N VAL A 665 -6.27 37.58 -1.69
CA VAL A 665 -6.56 38.19 -0.39
C VAL A 665 -5.86 37.44 0.72
#